data_AF-A0A857JL94-F1
#
_entry.id   AF-A0A857JL94-F1
#
_cell.length_a   1.000
_cell.length_b   1.000
_cell.length_c   1.000
_cell.angle_alpha   90.00
_cell.angle_beta   90.00
_cell.angle_gamma   90.00
#
_symmetry.space_group_name_H-M   'P 1'
#
loop_
_entity.id
_entity.type
_entity.pdbx_description
1 polymer ?
#
loop_
_entity_poly.entity_id
_entity_poly.type
_entity_poly.pdbx_seq_one_letter_code
_entity_poly.pdbx_strand_id
1 'polypeptide(L)'
;MFNQSNSFSRCVLGVSVALGLSGCLGGESLNTESATYVPESRPLDVIAPADIEVKPGDDVTISGRLVGTTDGQTVVWSQISGTAVSITDPSAATLTFSVPDSIRSDKLVFQIAAINADGSAATNEDGEAIVDIVEITVFDPDSVITLDVSADSATLNGATLVVEGDDMFVAGAMNDTHTADIEPGMSVTFNIDDQVGFYTLNVRYLIPTDYGGKMASAIVNGVTYDFEFSATGQWEELRVGVVKLTDGENTIEVGGGWNYYRIDGISLIPAAAPAEPLPVAPTLVNANASDEALALMSLLSENYAKATLSGQTEFPRKVDDDFPLTETNKIIQATGDDAPAIVAFDYMNYSASYAGADGSAEGLTEAMITAHKNQNVILSALFHWRAPSGNAGTGDGSFYTDSTTFNFAAALADPDGADYAALLDDIDTVATELKKLADAGIPVIWRPLHEAEGGWFWWGDQGASEYKKLWMLMYQRMTDMHGLNNLIWVFTHTDGLSEDWYPGDEYVDIVGFDGYGEPKNDNTLTFTSQYSTLKERFDGKKLVALTETGTIPDVALMHEQNAWWSFFITWNSETWNSDSVIGPQGADPVEIDENYDYDGVINLADLPGGRQKVSGTFANFESDVYGWEAQLNWSPTDGITTSTNWAASGQNSLVLSKDMTQADALDNVVFQTYPANGIDVTDVGTLSIKVNAINAGTNVNAHIFFKAPDGVESWPEAVAVSEGGTELTIDTTDIDLITGLGVRFQGLDGTATEAQYLIDDVRLDGNQIYDFEPDPMGWAAQVNWSNTSGITLSRDWSSDGAQSLAFIKDLSALGVSENVVMQTYPEGGIDVADKSTLTLHAYTTDSGAATDAHIFFKAPDGVESWPDAVAVGADGVELSIDVAEIAQIDGLGVRFNSVDSAATNAKFYIDNIQLDGANIMSFEDTSGFELQVNWVPASGLQRSTEWTASGKYSLAGAVQIADSDEVVIQNYPLGGVLLGDEVTALTLTAFIPGASSTATAKLWAKDKDGTWRDAGAVPMTAQGTQLSLDIADLTEIQGFGVQFQGLSDTDGTFFIDDVKFTQ
;
A
#
# COMPACT_ATOMS: atom_id res chain seq x y z
N MET A 1 12.16 26.36 43.39
CA MET A 1 12.64 26.41 44.79
C MET A 1 11.84 25.36 45.55
N PHE A 2 12.48 24.55 46.41
CA PHE A 2 12.19 23.13 46.79
C PHE A 2 12.74 22.15 45.73
N ASN A 3 13.91 21.51 45.83
CA ASN A 3 14.83 21.05 46.89
C ASN A 3 14.57 19.63 47.45
N GLN A 4 15.31 18.66 46.86
CA GLN A 4 16.06 17.54 47.47
C GLN A 4 15.37 16.58 48.46
N SER A 5 15.50 15.25 48.28
CA SER A 5 16.72 14.47 48.65
C SER A 5 16.51 12.94 48.66
N ASN A 6 17.60 12.25 48.31
CA ASN A 6 18.08 10.92 48.75
C ASN A 6 17.63 9.63 48.05
N SER A 7 18.52 9.15 47.17
CA SER A 7 18.91 7.74 47.02
C SER A 7 19.51 7.17 48.31
N PHE A 8 19.42 5.85 48.55
CA PHE A 8 20.56 5.03 49.02
C PHE A 8 20.31 3.51 48.89
N SER A 9 21.15 2.88 48.06
CA SER A 9 21.84 1.57 48.21
C SER A 9 21.12 0.21 48.34
N ARG A 10 21.58 -0.68 47.44
CA ARG A 10 21.50 -2.15 47.36
C ARG A 10 21.98 -2.91 48.62
N CYS A 11 21.40 -4.08 48.90
CA CYS A 11 22.14 -5.32 49.28
C CYS A 11 21.25 -6.61 49.41
N VAL A 12 21.41 -7.54 48.45
CA VAL A 12 21.68 -9.01 48.51
C VAL A 12 21.02 -9.97 49.56
N LEU A 13 20.72 -11.20 49.06
CA LEU A 13 20.32 -12.51 49.66
C LEU A 13 18.80 -12.79 49.72
N GLY A 14 18.22 -13.92 49.29
CA GLY A 14 18.72 -15.23 48.83
C GLY A 14 17.82 -16.38 49.36
N VAL A 15 17.19 -17.13 48.44
CA VAL A 15 16.88 -18.59 48.49
C VAL A 15 15.76 -19.16 49.42
N SER A 16 14.65 -19.57 48.76
CA SER A 16 13.77 -20.78 48.87
C SER A 16 13.23 -21.34 50.21
N VAL A 17 11.95 -21.76 50.23
CA VAL A 17 11.45 -23.17 50.33
C VAL A 17 9.92 -23.22 50.53
N ALA A 18 9.30 -24.23 49.92
CA ALA A 18 7.87 -24.54 49.83
C ALA A 18 7.22 -25.26 51.05
N LEU A 19 5.88 -25.34 50.96
CA LEU A 19 4.90 -26.30 51.53
C LEU A 19 4.27 -26.03 52.92
N GLY A 20 2.92 -26.04 52.92
CA GLY A 20 2.09 -26.22 54.11
C GLY A 20 0.58 -25.99 53.88
N LEU A 21 -0.13 -27.02 53.41
CA LEU A 21 -1.59 -27.10 53.27
C LEU A 21 -2.34 -27.23 54.62
N SER A 22 -3.64 -26.88 54.56
CA SER A 22 -4.79 -27.24 55.43
C SER A 22 -5.28 -26.25 56.50
N GLY A 23 -6.46 -25.68 56.22
CA GLY A 23 -7.39 -25.13 57.20
C GLY A 23 -8.71 -24.67 56.55
N CYS A 24 -9.76 -25.49 56.63
CA CYS A 24 -11.09 -25.31 56.04
C CYS A 24 -11.94 -24.16 56.65
N LEU A 25 -13.08 -23.90 55.96
CA LEU A 25 -14.29 -23.08 56.26
C LEU A 25 -14.28 -21.75 55.47
N GLY A 26 -15.15 -21.44 54.51
CA GLY A 26 -16.42 -21.99 54.04
C GLY A 26 -17.32 -20.81 53.64
N GLY A 27 -17.67 -20.66 52.36
CA GLY A 27 -18.57 -19.63 51.84
C GLY A 27 -18.57 -19.63 50.31
N GLU A 28 -19.75 -19.83 49.71
CA GLU A 28 -19.99 -20.11 48.30
C GLU A 28 -19.88 -18.83 47.41
N SER A 29 -18.98 -18.84 46.41
CA SER A 29 -19.15 -18.28 45.05
C SER A 29 -17.81 -18.26 44.29
N LEU A 30 -17.88 -18.29 42.95
CA LEU A 30 -16.82 -18.45 41.93
C LEU A 30 -16.49 -19.90 41.56
N ASN A 31 -17.02 -20.31 40.42
CA ASN A 31 -16.72 -21.56 39.74
C ASN A 31 -15.26 -21.47 39.21
N THR A 32 -14.32 -21.87 40.05
CA THR A 32 -12.87 -21.97 39.78
C THR A 32 -12.49 -23.42 39.54
N GLU A 33 -13.30 -24.15 38.77
CA GLU A 33 -12.91 -25.50 38.32
C GLU A 33 -11.78 -25.39 37.30
N SER A 34 -10.56 -25.44 37.84
CA SER A 34 -9.31 -25.90 37.23
C SER A 34 -9.26 -25.86 35.71
N ALA A 35 -8.65 -24.80 35.16
CA ALA A 35 -7.88 -24.95 33.95
C ALA A 35 -6.88 -26.08 34.20
N THR A 36 -7.15 -27.23 33.59
CA THR A 36 -6.17 -28.32 33.55
C THR A 36 -5.18 -27.86 32.50
N TYR A 37 -3.95 -27.56 32.91
CA TYR A 37 -2.83 -27.30 32.02
C TYR A 37 -2.86 -28.30 30.86
N VAL A 38 -3.16 -27.81 29.67
CA VAL A 38 -2.85 -28.50 28.44
C VAL A 38 -1.48 -27.96 28.07
N PRO A 39 -0.41 -28.78 28.14
CA PRO A 39 0.91 -28.33 27.76
C PRO A 39 0.89 -27.76 26.34
N GLU A 40 1.73 -26.73 26.11
CA GLU A 40 2.19 -26.30 24.79
C GLU A 40 2.30 -27.51 23.85
N SER A 41 1.75 -27.46 22.64
CA SER A 41 1.69 -28.60 21.71
C SER A 41 2.70 -28.50 20.55
N ARG A 42 3.59 -27.49 20.58
CA ARG A 42 4.62 -27.32 19.55
C ARG A 42 5.67 -28.43 19.68
N PRO A 43 6.27 -28.91 18.58
CA PRO A 43 7.43 -29.79 18.69
C PRO A 43 8.51 -29.16 19.58
N LEU A 44 9.17 -29.99 20.38
CA LEU A 44 10.28 -29.55 21.21
C LEU A 44 11.39 -28.95 20.33
N ASP A 45 11.91 -27.79 20.70
CA ASP A 45 13.10 -27.19 20.12
C ASP A 45 14.01 -26.54 21.19
N VAL A 46 15.17 -26.02 20.80
CA VAL A 46 16.11 -25.30 21.67
C VAL A 46 16.64 -24.05 20.98
N ILE A 47 16.79 -22.96 21.74
CA ILE A 47 17.27 -21.67 21.24
C ILE A 47 18.50 -21.23 22.04
N ALA A 48 19.56 -20.86 21.34
CA ALA A 48 20.76 -20.21 21.85
C ALA A 48 20.58 -18.66 21.86
N PRO A 49 21.33 -17.91 22.67
CA PRO A 49 21.29 -16.46 22.62
C PRO A 49 22.03 -15.91 21.39
N ALA A 50 21.89 -14.61 21.14
CA ALA A 50 22.63 -13.92 20.09
C ALA A 50 24.16 -14.09 20.24
N ASP A 51 24.85 -14.04 19.11
CA ASP A 51 26.30 -13.98 19.05
C ASP A 51 26.82 -12.75 19.78
N ILE A 52 27.96 -12.88 20.45
CA ILE A 52 28.56 -11.78 21.20
C ILE A 52 30.06 -11.65 20.93
N GLU A 53 30.54 -10.42 21.00
CA GLU A 53 31.95 -10.08 20.95
C GLU A 53 32.49 -9.88 22.37
N VAL A 54 33.59 -10.57 22.69
CA VAL A 54 34.22 -10.52 24.02
C VAL A 54 35.74 -10.43 23.88
N LYS A 55 36.41 -9.82 24.86
CA LYS A 55 37.88 -9.77 24.87
C LYS A 55 38.47 -10.83 25.79
N PRO A 56 39.78 -11.12 25.65
CA PRO A 56 40.47 -12.01 26.56
C PRO A 56 40.36 -11.51 28.01
N GLY A 57 40.02 -12.42 28.92
CA GLY A 57 39.83 -12.13 30.34
C GLY A 57 38.39 -11.82 30.76
N ASP A 58 37.45 -11.66 29.82
CA ASP A 58 36.05 -11.39 30.14
C ASP A 58 35.35 -12.62 30.76
N ASP A 59 34.46 -12.36 31.73
CA ASP A 59 33.50 -13.34 32.22
C ASP A 59 32.24 -13.30 31.35
N VAL A 60 31.94 -14.42 30.71
CA VAL A 60 30.84 -14.56 29.76
C VAL A 60 29.70 -15.33 30.39
N THR A 61 28.48 -14.81 30.23
CA THR A 61 27.24 -15.48 30.62
C THR A 61 26.28 -15.48 29.44
N ILE A 62 25.96 -16.66 28.94
CA ILE A 62 25.01 -16.87 27.83
C ILE A 62 23.88 -17.76 28.32
N SER A 63 22.65 -17.50 27.90
CA SER A 63 21.49 -18.29 28.31
C SER A 63 20.71 -18.77 27.09
N GLY A 64 20.46 -20.07 27.05
CA GLY A 64 19.59 -20.68 26.06
C GLY A 64 18.40 -21.35 26.74
N ARG A 65 17.40 -21.76 25.96
CA ARG A 65 16.14 -22.28 26.49
C ARG A 65 15.57 -23.36 25.59
N LEU A 66 14.77 -24.25 26.16
CA LEU A 66 13.84 -25.07 25.39
C LEU A 66 12.63 -24.23 24.98
N VAL A 67 12.07 -24.53 23.83
CA VAL A 67 10.77 -24.04 23.39
C VAL A 67 9.92 -25.23 22.92
N GLY A 68 8.61 -25.07 22.89
CA GLY A 68 7.69 -26.16 22.56
C GLY A 68 7.38 -27.11 23.72
N THR A 69 6.62 -28.16 23.40
CA THR A 69 6.14 -29.17 24.36
C THR A 69 7.33 -29.85 25.04
N THR A 70 7.48 -29.65 26.35
CA THR A 70 8.45 -30.39 27.15
C THR A 70 7.74 -31.46 28.00
N ASP A 71 8.19 -32.70 27.90
CA ASP A 71 7.88 -33.85 28.77
C ASP A 71 9.13 -34.24 29.58
N GLY A 72 9.67 -33.28 30.33
CA GLY A 72 10.83 -33.46 31.19
C GLY A 72 12.20 -33.39 30.48
N GLN A 73 12.24 -32.89 29.25
CA GLN A 73 13.50 -32.56 28.58
C GLN A 73 14.23 -31.38 29.28
N THR A 74 15.55 -31.37 29.15
CA THR A 74 16.44 -30.31 29.63
C THR A 74 17.40 -29.90 28.52
N VAL A 75 18.31 -28.96 28.79
CA VAL A 75 19.36 -28.57 27.83
C VAL A 75 20.74 -29.06 28.26
N VAL A 76 21.64 -29.24 27.31
CA VAL A 76 23.09 -29.31 27.56
C VAL A 76 23.84 -28.44 26.58
N TRP A 77 24.82 -27.73 27.11
CA TRP A 77 25.82 -27.00 26.35
C TRP A 77 27.04 -27.87 26.08
N SER A 78 27.53 -27.79 24.85
CA SER A 78 28.81 -28.37 24.46
C SER A 78 29.58 -27.37 23.61
N GLN A 79 30.84 -27.14 23.95
CA GLN A 79 31.72 -26.40 23.06
C GLN A 79 32.12 -27.32 21.90
N ILE A 80 31.78 -26.92 20.69
CA ILE A 80 31.99 -27.74 19.47
C ILE A 80 33.17 -27.23 18.63
N SER A 81 33.57 -25.97 18.80
CA SER A 81 34.74 -25.38 18.12
C SER A 81 35.41 -24.29 18.96
N GLY A 82 36.61 -23.90 18.54
CA GLY A 82 37.46 -22.91 19.22
C GLY A 82 38.30 -23.49 20.36
N THR A 83 39.08 -22.60 20.99
CA THR A 83 39.93 -22.94 22.13
C THR A 83 39.09 -23.34 23.32
N ALA A 84 39.38 -24.51 23.90
CA ALA A 84 38.62 -25.05 25.00
C ALA A 84 38.61 -24.11 26.22
N VAL A 85 37.41 -23.75 26.69
CA VAL A 85 37.21 -22.98 27.93
C VAL A 85 36.67 -23.87 29.05
N SER A 86 36.86 -23.43 30.29
CA SER A 86 36.34 -24.15 31.46
C SER A 86 34.89 -23.77 31.72
N ILE A 87 33.99 -24.69 31.44
CA ILE A 87 32.56 -24.55 31.68
C ILE A 87 32.22 -25.04 33.10
N THR A 88 31.43 -24.27 33.83
CA THR A 88 31.11 -24.58 35.25
C THR A 88 29.97 -25.58 35.40
N ASP A 89 28.90 -25.44 34.61
CA ASP A 89 27.77 -26.36 34.58
C ASP A 89 27.14 -26.38 33.17
N PRO A 90 27.49 -27.35 32.31
CA PRO A 90 26.95 -27.42 30.96
C PRO A 90 25.47 -27.84 30.93
N SER A 91 24.89 -28.31 32.04
CA SER A 91 23.48 -28.75 32.09
C SER A 91 22.50 -27.66 32.53
N ALA A 92 23.02 -26.47 32.86
CA ALA A 92 22.21 -25.31 33.16
C ALA A 92 21.76 -24.60 31.87
N ALA A 93 20.56 -24.01 31.90
CA ALA A 93 20.08 -23.14 30.82
C ALA A 93 21.04 -21.96 30.57
N THR A 94 21.61 -21.44 31.66
CA THR A 94 22.64 -20.41 31.64
C THR A 94 24.02 -21.02 31.75
N LEU A 95 24.85 -20.76 30.75
CA LEU A 95 26.26 -21.13 30.69
C LEU A 95 27.13 -19.95 31.13
N THR A 96 28.04 -20.18 32.07
CA THR A 96 29.04 -19.17 32.48
C THR A 96 30.45 -19.73 32.36
N PHE A 97 31.35 -18.96 31.76
CA PHE A 97 32.77 -19.27 31.61
C PHE A 97 33.59 -17.97 31.54
N SER A 98 34.89 -18.05 31.82
CA SER A 98 35.83 -16.94 31.60
C SER A 98 36.64 -17.19 30.34
N VAL A 99 36.82 -16.16 29.52
CA VAL A 99 37.70 -16.21 28.34
C VAL A 99 39.15 -16.17 28.81
N PRO A 100 39.98 -17.20 28.55
CA PRO A 100 41.37 -17.18 28.97
C PRO A 100 42.16 -16.03 28.34
N ASP A 101 43.00 -15.33 29.12
CA ASP A 101 43.94 -14.30 28.64
C ASP A 101 44.89 -14.78 27.53
N SER A 102 45.04 -16.10 27.37
CA SER A 102 45.88 -16.70 26.33
C SER A 102 45.23 -16.75 24.96
N ILE A 103 43.90 -16.59 24.87
CA ILE A 103 43.20 -16.50 23.59
C ILE A 103 43.44 -15.07 23.08
N ARG A 104 44.01 -14.95 21.88
CA ARG A 104 44.25 -13.63 21.25
C ARG A 104 43.12 -13.28 20.31
N SER A 105 42.80 -14.16 19.37
CA SER A 105 41.59 -14.10 18.56
C SER A 105 41.14 -15.53 18.32
N ASP A 106 39.85 -15.79 18.49
CA ASP A 106 39.25 -17.10 18.27
C ASP A 106 37.72 -17.00 18.15
N LYS A 107 37.10 -18.03 17.58
CA LYS A 107 35.65 -18.21 17.62
C LYS A 107 35.32 -19.38 18.51
N LEU A 108 34.74 -19.10 19.68
CA LEU A 108 34.26 -20.15 20.58
C LEU A 108 32.83 -20.48 20.20
N VAL A 109 32.62 -21.67 19.64
CA VAL A 109 31.29 -22.08 19.17
C VAL A 109 30.70 -23.06 20.17
N PHE A 110 29.56 -22.70 20.72
CA PHE A 110 28.81 -23.54 21.65
C PHE A 110 27.53 -24.02 21.00
N GLN A 111 27.28 -25.31 21.11
CA GLN A 111 26.02 -25.92 20.76
C GLN A 111 25.22 -26.15 22.04
N ILE A 112 23.98 -25.65 22.08
CA ILE A 112 22.99 -26.08 23.05
C ILE A 112 22.16 -27.20 22.42
N ALA A 113 21.87 -28.26 23.16
CA ALA A 113 21.08 -29.39 22.70
C ALA A 113 19.94 -29.68 23.66
N ALA A 114 18.76 -29.99 23.14
CA ALA A 114 17.69 -30.56 23.93
C ALA A 114 17.98 -32.03 24.23
N ILE A 115 17.71 -32.46 25.46
CA ILE A 115 17.98 -33.82 25.93
C ILE A 115 16.77 -34.37 26.67
N ASN A 116 16.46 -35.63 26.40
CA ASN A 116 15.45 -36.38 27.12
C ASN A 116 15.82 -36.59 28.59
N ALA A 117 14.82 -36.87 29.43
CA ALA A 117 14.99 -37.14 30.85
C ALA A 117 15.93 -38.35 31.14
N ASP A 118 16.17 -39.21 30.14
CA ASP A 118 17.11 -40.34 30.21
C ASP A 118 18.55 -39.99 29.76
N GLY A 119 18.79 -38.74 29.35
CA GLY A 119 20.08 -38.22 28.88
C GLY A 119 20.38 -38.47 27.41
N SER A 120 19.44 -39.01 26.63
CA SER A 120 19.57 -39.12 25.16
C SER A 120 19.19 -37.82 24.45
N ALA A 121 19.84 -37.49 23.33
CA ALA A 121 19.47 -36.31 22.53
C ALA A 121 18.00 -36.36 22.14
N ALA A 122 17.28 -35.27 22.37
CA ALA A 122 15.94 -35.13 21.83
C ALA A 122 16.03 -34.89 20.32
N THR A 123 15.06 -35.40 19.56
CA THR A 123 15.07 -35.33 18.10
C THR A 123 13.79 -34.72 17.55
N ASN A 124 13.90 -33.98 16.45
CA ASN A 124 12.77 -33.47 15.69
C ASN A 124 12.04 -34.60 14.93
N GLU A 125 11.01 -34.26 14.15
CA GLU A 125 10.18 -35.23 13.41
C GLU A 125 10.97 -36.06 12.37
N ASP A 126 12.07 -35.51 11.87
CA ASP A 126 12.98 -36.16 10.92
C ASP A 126 14.03 -37.07 11.61
N GLY A 127 14.05 -37.08 12.95
CA GLY A 127 15.00 -37.87 13.75
C GLY A 127 16.37 -37.23 13.93
N GLU A 128 16.50 -35.93 13.61
CA GLU A 128 17.72 -35.14 13.82
C GLU A 128 17.75 -34.57 15.22
N ALA A 129 18.95 -34.43 15.81
CA ALA A 129 19.08 -33.88 17.15
C ALA A 129 18.65 -32.40 17.18
N ILE A 130 17.82 -32.05 18.16
CA ILE A 130 17.38 -30.68 18.42
C ILE A 130 18.54 -29.92 19.05
N VAL A 131 19.16 -29.03 18.28
CA VAL A 131 20.35 -28.28 18.65
C VAL A 131 20.30 -26.87 18.08
N ASP A 132 20.94 -25.94 18.77
CA ASP A 132 21.18 -24.59 18.28
C ASP A 132 22.61 -24.14 18.64
N ILE A 133 23.13 -23.13 17.96
CA ILE A 133 24.52 -22.69 18.04
C ILE A 133 24.58 -21.20 18.39
N VAL A 134 25.52 -20.86 19.27
CA VAL A 134 25.97 -19.48 19.50
C VAL A 134 27.46 -19.37 19.22
N GLU A 135 27.85 -18.32 18.50
CA GLU A 135 29.23 -17.94 18.27
C GLU A 135 29.66 -16.82 19.23
N ILE A 136 30.72 -17.09 19.98
CA ILE A 136 31.37 -16.10 20.83
C ILE A 136 32.66 -15.68 20.13
N THR A 137 32.65 -14.48 19.56
CA THR A 137 33.82 -13.93 18.87
C THR A 137 34.75 -13.35 19.93
N VAL A 138 35.84 -14.07 20.20
CA VAL A 138 36.94 -13.52 20.99
C VAL A 138 37.79 -12.68 20.05
N PHE A 139 37.65 -11.37 20.11
CA PHE A 139 38.41 -10.47 19.26
C PHE A 139 39.79 -10.19 19.89
N ASP A 140 40.79 -10.00 19.03
CA ASP A 140 42.07 -9.46 19.50
C ASP A 140 41.82 -8.00 19.87
N PRO A 141 42.10 -7.55 21.11
CA PRO A 141 42.04 -6.13 21.42
C PRO A 141 42.89 -5.28 20.47
N ASP A 142 43.95 -5.86 19.89
CA ASP A 142 44.80 -5.22 18.87
C ASP A 142 44.11 -5.13 17.48
N SER A 143 42.99 -5.82 17.26
CA SER A 143 42.17 -5.82 16.02
C SER A 143 40.98 -4.87 16.04
N VAL A 144 40.67 -4.28 17.21
CA VAL A 144 39.66 -3.23 17.31
C VAL A 144 40.18 -2.01 16.56
N ILE A 145 39.41 -1.54 15.60
CA ILE A 145 39.75 -0.31 14.89
C ILE A 145 39.19 0.83 15.72
N THR A 146 40.08 1.62 16.31
CA THR A 146 39.72 2.80 17.08
C THR A 146 40.14 4.04 16.30
N LEU A 147 39.17 4.91 16.00
CA LEU A 147 39.40 6.19 15.33
C LEU A 147 38.89 7.30 16.22
N ASP A 148 39.76 8.19 16.66
CA ASP A 148 39.36 9.40 17.37
C ASP A 148 39.18 10.58 16.42
N VAL A 149 38.50 11.63 16.89
CA VAL A 149 38.15 12.81 16.09
C VAL A 149 39.36 13.62 15.60
N SER A 150 40.57 13.35 16.09
CA SER A 150 41.82 13.98 15.64
C SER A 150 42.63 13.13 14.66
N ALA A 151 42.17 11.93 14.31
CA ALA A 151 42.83 11.05 13.35
C ALA A 151 42.89 11.65 11.94
N ASP A 152 43.93 11.34 11.16
CA ASP A 152 44.05 11.78 9.74
C ASP A 152 42.91 11.26 8.86
N SER A 153 42.24 10.17 9.27
CA SER A 153 41.07 9.60 8.60
C SER A 153 39.74 10.25 9.02
N ALA A 154 39.74 11.13 10.03
CA ALA A 154 38.57 11.87 10.48
C ALA A 154 38.46 13.22 9.75
N THR A 155 37.27 13.51 9.22
CA THR A 155 36.91 14.77 8.58
C THR A 155 35.86 15.47 9.41
N LEU A 156 36.14 16.70 9.83
CA LEU A 156 35.20 17.52 10.60
C LEU A 156 34.32 18.32 9.64
N ASN A 157 33.02 18.04 9.65
CA ASN A 157 32.04 18.80 8.89
C ASN A 157 31.46 19.88 9.81
N GLY A 158 32.06 21.07 9.82
CA GLY A 158 31.63 22.19 10.67
C GLY A 158 31.96 22.05 12.17
N ALA A 159 32.19 20.84 12.68
CA ALA A 159 32.62 20.59 14.05
C ALA A 159 33.99 21.21 14.35
N THR A 160 34.22 21.56 15.62
CA THR A 160 35.51 22.09 16.11
C THR A 160 36.08 21.19 17.19
N LEU A 161 37.40 21.07 17.24
CA LEU A 161 38.09 20.29 18.28
C LEU A 161 38.40 21.16 19.49
N VAL A 162 38.39 20.52 20.65
CA VAL A 162 38.68 21.10 21.96
C VAL A 162 39.79 20.27 22.62
N VAL A 163 40.82 20.93 23.13
CA VAL A 163 41.98 20.30 23.79
C VAL A 163 42.21 20.86 25.20
N GLU A 164 43.16 20.28 25.93
CA GLU A 164 43.48 20.73 27.29
C GLU A 164 43.81 22.24 27.34
N GLY A 165 42.98 22.99 28.07
CA GLY A 165 43.12 24.44 28.26
C GLY A 165 42.09 25.28 27.51
N ASP A 166 41.33 24.68 26.60
CA ASP A 166 40.20 25.32 25.93
C ASP A 166 38.94 25.31 26.81
N ASP A 167 38.04 26.27 26.56
CA ASP A 167 36.71 26.26 27.16
C ASP A 167 35.96 25.00 26.68
N MET A 168 35.18 24.37 27.57
CA MET A 168 34.46 23.10 27.35
C MET A 168 35.29 21.81 27.33
N PHE A 169 36.62 21.87 27.51
CA PHE A 169 37.44 20.66 27.57
C PHE A 169 37.02 19.71 28.71
N VAL A 170 36.93 18.41 28.40
CA VAL A 170 36.71 17.35 29.39
C VAL A 170 37.82 16.30 29.26
N ALA A 171 38.61 16.16 30.31
CA ALA A 171 39.69 15.17 30.36
C ALA A 171 39.15 13.73 30.23
N GLY A 172 39.96 12.83 29.64
CA GLY A 172 39.64 11.41 29.50
C GLY A 172 39.25 10.95 28.09
N ALA A 173 39.25 11.86 27.11
CA ALA A 173 39.18 11.56 25.69
C ALA A 173 40.41 10.74 25.22
N MET A 174 40.31 9.96 24.15
CA MET A 174 41.33 8.98 23.73
C MET A 174 42.71 9.62 23.48
N ASN A 175 42.73 10.82 22.91
CA ASN A 175 43.95 11.59 22.61
C ASN A 175 43.93 12.99 23.25
N ASP A 176 43.27 13.14 24.40
CA ASP A 176 43.04 14.44 25.07
C ASP A 176 42.47 15.52 24.12
N THR A 177 41.72 15.07 23.11
CA THR A 177 41.10 15.89 22.06
C THR A 177 39.73 15.30 21.80
N HIS A 178 38.71 16.14 21.77
CA HIS A 178 37.34 15.75 21.45
C HIS A 178 36.64 16.90 20.72
N THR A 179 35.44 16.69 20.18
CA THR A 179 34.68 17.80 19.60
C THR A 179 34.16 18.75 20.68
N ALA A 180 33.99 20.03 20.34
CA ALA A 180 32.99 20.87 20.97
C ALA A 180 31.60 20.23 20.84
N ASP A 181 30.58 20.84 21.45
CA ASP A 181 29.20 20.40 21.22
C ASP A 181 28.93 20.38 19.71
N ILE A 182 28.52 19.23 19.18
CA ILE A 182 28.02 19.09 17.81
C ILE A 182 26.75 19.93 17.73
N GLU A 183 26.71 20.93 16.86
CA GLU A 183 25.52 21.77 16.63
C GLU A 183 24.80 21.35 15.33
N PRO A 184 23.57 21.79 15.08
CA PRO A 184 22.84 21.44 13.85
C PRO A 184 23.67 21.69 12.58
N GLY A 185 23.76 20.69 11.71
CA GLY A 185 24.57 20.71 10.50
C GLY A 185 26.06 20.39 10.70
N MET A 186 26.47 19.99 11.91
CA MET A 186 27.81 19.51 12.21
C MET A 186 27.88 17.99 12.34
N SER A 187 29.00 17.41 11.92
CA SER A 187 29.28 15.98 12.08
C SER A 187 30.78 15.69 12.02
N VAL A 188 31.13 14.45 12.34
CA VAL A 188 32.48 13.90 12.11
C VAL A 188 32.36 12.67 11.22
N THR A 189 33.03 12.68 10.06
CA THR A 189 33.12 11.53 9.15
C THR A 189 34.43 10.80 9.34
N PHE A 190 34.37 9.51 9.64
CA PHE A 190 35.51 8.61 9.72
C PHE A 190 35.60 7.80 8.43
N ASN A 191 36.71 7.94 7.70
CA ASN A 191 36.99 7.14 6.51
C ASN A 191 37.72 5.86 6.91
N ILE A 192 37.23 4.73 6.41
CA ILE A 192 37.75 3.40 6.71
C ILE A 192 38.06 2.70 5.39
N ASP A 193 39.35 2.55 5.12
CA ASP A 193 39.84 1.92 3.89
C ASP A 193 40.13 0.42 4.13
N ASP A 194 39.89 -0.39 3.10
CA ASP A 194 40.31 -1.80 3.03
C ASP A 194 39.78 -2.69 4.19
N GLN A 195 38.61 -2.38 4.74
CA GLN A 195 37.90 -3.23 5.70
C GLN A 195 36.61 -3.78 5.09
N VAL A 196 36.36 -5.08 5.24
CA VAL A 196 35.17 -5.74 4.70
C VAL A 196 34.63 -6.75 5.71
N GLY A 197 33.31 -6.78 5.86
CA GLY A 197 32.62 -7.67 6.80
C GLY A 197 31.74 -6.91 7.78
N PHE A 198 31.31 -7.61 8.84
CA PHE A 198 30.43 -7.06 9.85
C PHE A 198 31.24 -6.59 11.07
N TYR A 199 30.85 -5.45 11.62
CA TYR A 199 31.50 -4.86 12.78
C TYR A 199 30.47 -4.33 13.75
N THR A 200 30.63 -4.61 15.04
CA THR A 200 29.93 -3.85 16.08
C THR A 200 30.53 -2.45 16.11
N LEU A 201 29.70 -1.45 15.76
CA LEU A 201 30.04 -0.03 15.85
C LEU A 201 29.70 0.49 17.26
N ASN A 202 30.69 1.11 17.90
CA ASN A 202 30.46 1.91 19.10
C ASN A 202 30.88 3.36 18.88
N VAL A 203 30.12 4.28 19.50
CA VAL A 203 30.45 5.71 19.54
C VAL A 203 30.82 6.10 20.96
N ARG A 204 32.01 6.70 21.11
CA ARG A 204 32.45 7.24 22.39
C ARG A 204 32.07 8.71 22.49
N TYR A 205 31.23 9.03 23.48
CA TYR A 205 30.52 10.31 23.56
C TYR A 205 30.49 10.88 24.97
N LEU A 206 30.14 12.17 25.08
CA LEU A 206 29.82 12.82 26.35
C LEU A 206 28.68 13.81 26.18
N ILE A 207 27.74 13.79 27.13
CA ILE A 207 26.72 14.81 27.29
C ILE A 207 26.80 15.39 28.71
N PRO A 208 26.90 16.72 28.88
CA PRO A 208 26.78 17.36 30.19
C PRO A 208 25.47 17.01 30.89
N THR A 209 25.50 16.73 32.19
CA THR A 209 24.30 16.28 32.95
C THR A 209 23.13 17.26 32.90
N ASP A 210 23.38 18.54 32.67
CA ASP A 210 22.37 19.61 32.60
C ASP A 210 21.70 19.73 31.22
N TYR A 211 22.17 18.99 30.21
CA TYR A 211 21.60 19.03 28.86
C TYR A 211 20.44 18.05 28.69
N GLY A 212 20.39 16.96 29.47
CA GLY A 212 19.45 15.83 29.25
C GLY A 212 19.84 14.96 28.06
N GLY A 213 19.21 13.78 27.92
CA GLY A 213 19.47 12.85 26.82
C GLY A 213 19.29 13.48 25.43
N LYS A 214 19.97 12.93 24.42
CA LYS A 214 19.94 13.42 23.04
C LYS A 214 19.86 12.27 22.05
N MET A 215 19.00 12.41 21.04
CA MET A 215 19.06 11.60 19.84
C MET A 215 20.31 11.97 19.02
N ALA A 216 20.93 10.98 18.42
CA ALA A 216 22.07 11.10 17.52
C ALA A 216 21.98 10.02 16.44
N SER A 217 22.75 10.19 15.38
CA SER A 217 22.75 9.26 14.25
C SER A 217 24.18 8.88 13.85
N ALA A 218 24.32 7.69 13.28
CA ALA A 218 25.51 7.27 12.55
C ALA A 218 25.11 6.85 11.13
N ILE A 219 25.75 7.40 10.11
CA ILE A 219 25.52 7.04 8.71
C ILE A 219 26.70 6.19 8.25
N VAL A 220 26.45 4.91 7.96
CA VAL A 220 27.46 3.96 7.47
C VAL A 220 27.20 3.68 6.00
N ASN A 221 28.07 4.15 5.12
CA ASN A 221 27.93 3.98 3.66
C ASN A 221 26.56 4.41 3.10
N GLY A 222 25.94 5.44 3.69
CA GLY A 222 24.61 5.92 3.31
C GLY A 222 23.46 5.34 4.14
N VAL A 223 23.71 4.31 4.95
CA VAL A 223 22.71 3.67 5.83
C VAL A 223 22.69 4.36 7.19
N THR A 224 21.55 4.95 7.57
CA THR A 224 21.39 5.71 8.82
C THR A 224 20.99 4.81 10.00
N TYR A 225 21.70 4.95 11.13
CA TYR A 225 21.40 4.28 12.39
C TYR A 225 21.13 5.34 13.47
N ASP A 226 19.91 5.40 13.96
CA ASP A 226 19.52 6.33 15.03
C ASP A 226 19.60 5.70 16.42
N PHE A 227 20.01 6.50 17.41
CA PHE A 227 20.17 6.04 18.78
C PHE A 227 20.11 7.20 19.80
N GLU A 228 19.84 6.87 21.07
CA GLU A 228 19.81 7.83 22.17
C GLU A 228 21.09 7.79 23.01
N PHE A 229 21.69 8.96 23.21
CA PHE A 229 22.74 9.20 24.19
C PHE A 229 22.18 9.63 25.54
N SER A 230 22.58 8.92 26.60
CA SER A 230 22.29 9.29 27.98
C SER A 230 23.21 10.41 28.51
N ALA A 231 22.65 11.36 29.27
CA ALA A 231 23.39 12.46 29.89
C ALA A 231 24.06 12.11 31.22
N THR A 232 25.15 11.34 31.17
CA THR A 232 25.87 10.86 32.37
C THR A 232 26.88 11.88 32.92
N GLY A 233 27.28 12.87 32.13
CA GLY A 233 28.32 13.84 32.48
C GLY A 233 29.75 13.30 32.50
N GLN A 234 29.97 12.10 31.98
CA GLN A 234 31.29 11.45 31.83
C GLN A 234 31.40 10.89 30.41
N TRP A 235 32.61 10.47 30.01
CA TRP A 235 32.82 9.77 28.75
C TRP A 235 32.22 8.37 28.82
N GLU A 236 31.28 8.08 27.94
CA GLU A 236 30.62 6.78 27.79
C GLU A 236 30.87 6.23 26.39
N GLU A 237 30.68 4.92 26.22
CA GLU A 237 30.72 4.25 24.92
C GLU A 237 29.35 3.61 24.69
N LEU A 238 28.66 4.03 23.63
CA LEU A 238 27.38 3.49 23.22
C LEU A 238 27.59 2.49 22.09
N ARG A 239 27.04 1.29 22.21
CA ARG A 239 26.91 0.33 21.11
C ARG A 239 25.79 0.78 20.18
N VAL A 240 26.12 1.11 18.93
CA VAL A 240 25.15 1.49 17.90
C VAL A 240 24.47 0.24 17.33
N GLY A 241 25.25 -0.79 17.00
CA GLY A 241 24.74 -2.01 16.37
C GLY A 241 25.82 -2.71 15.56
N VAL A 242 25.45 -3.78 14.86
CA VAL A 242 26.33 -4.44 13.89
C VAL A 242 26.11 -3.79 12.53
N VAL A 243 27.18 -3.22 11.97
CA VAL A 243 27.18 -2.52 10.68
C VAL A 243 28.00 -3.30 9.65
N LYS A 244 27.66 -3.17 8.37
CA LYS A 244 28.35 -3.84 7.27
C LYS A 244 29.31 -2.87 6.58
N LEU A 245 30.58 -3.24 6.53
CA LEU A 245 31.59 -2.58 5.70
C LEU A 245 31.79 -3.37 4.40
N THR A 246 31.77 -2.67 3.28
CA THR A 246 31.90 -3.22 1.93
C THR A 246 33.35 -3.16 1.45
N ASP A 247 33.67 -3.89 0.39
CA ASP A 247 35.00 -3.82 -0.22
C ASP A 247 35.26 -2.42 -0.80
N GLY A 248 36.36 -1.78 -0.41
CA GLY A 248 36.73 -0.44 -0.85
C GLY A 248 36.66 0.64 0.24
N GLU A 249 36.35 1.87 -0.17
CA GLU A 249 36.22 3.03 0.72
C GLU A 249 34.89 2.93 1.48
N ASN A 250 34.97 3.02 2.81
CA ASN A 250 33.80 3.08 3.68
C ASN A 250 33.78 4.38 4.47
N THR A 251 32.60 4.91 4.75
CA THR A 251 32.42 6.11 5.57
C THR A 251 31.49 5.82 6.74
N ILE A 252 31.87 6.33 7.92
CA ILE A 252 31.01 6.37 9.10
C ILE A 252 30.92 7.83 9.54
N GLU A 253 29.78 8.46 9.31
CA GLU A 253 29.50 9.81 9.76
C GLU A 253 28.72 9.80 11.06
N VAL A 254 29.20 10.47 12.09
CA VAL A 254 28.52 10.60 13.38
C VAL A 254 28.13 12.06 13.61
N GLY A 255 26.85 12.31 13.78
CA GLY A 255 26.27 13.65 13.91
C GLY A 255 24.75 13.60 13.82
N GLY A 256 24.09 14.76 13.73
CA GLY A 256 22.64 14.82 13.55
C GLY A 256 21.82 14.59 14.83
N GLY A 257 20.56 14.17 14.67
CA GLY A 257 19.59 14.06 15.75
C GLY A 257 19.34 15.39 16.49
N TRP A 258 19.26 15.33 17.82
CA TRP A 258 19.00 16.50 18.67
C TRP A 258 20.25 17.36 18.92
N ASN A 259 21.41 16.93 18.43
CA ASN A 259 22.69 17.63 18.56
C ASN A 259 23.05 17.92 20.04
N TYR A 260 23.98 18.86 20.28
CA TYR A 260 24.46 19.29 21.59
C TYR A 260 25.07 18.16 22.44
N TYR A 261 25.86 17.31 21.80
CA TYR A 261 26.67 16.27 22.43
C TYR A 261 28.10 16.33 21.88
N ARG A 262 29.04 15.66 22.56
CA ARG A 262 30.47 15.65 22.18
C ARG A 262 30.89 14.27 21.76
N ILE A 263 31.71 14.21 20.73
CA ILE A 263 32.27 12.97 20.17
C ILE A 263 33.77 12.94 20.47
N ASP A 264 34.24 11.82 20.99
CA ASP A 264 35.66 11.50 21.16
C ASP A 264 36.16 10.64 20.00
N GLY A 265 35.37 9.66 19.58
CA GLY A 265 35.73 8.76 18.49
C GLY A 265 34.74 7.60 18.32
N ILE A 266 35.11 6.66 17.45
CA ILE A 266 34.41 5.40 17.24
C ILE A 266 35.32 4.21 17.49
N SER A 267 34.73 3.07 17.80
CA SER A 267 35.39 1.77 17.78
C SER A 267 34.60 0.76 16.94
N LEU A 268 35.32 -0.02 16.14
CA LEU A 268 34.77 -1.10 15.32
C LEU A 268 35.36 -2.42 15.80
N ILE A 269 34.48 -3.30 16.26
CA ILE A 269 34.84 -4.63 16.74
C ILE A 269 34.37 -5.65 15.70
N PRO A 270 35.23 -6.51 15.13
CA PRO A 270 34.81 -7.54 14.20
C PRO A 270 33.66 -8.39 14.78
N ALA A 271 32.58 -8.52 14.03
CA ALA A 271 31.34 -9.17 14.44
C ALA A 271 30.90 -10.23 13.41
N ALA A 272 30.00 -11.12 13.82
CA ALA A 272 29.29 -12.00 12.88
C ALA A 272 28.20 -11.21 12.13
N ALA A 273 27.71 -11.77 11.02
CA ALA A 273 26.50 -11.25 10.40
C ALA A 273 25.33 -11.39 11.40
N PRO A 274 24.43 -10.40 11.50
CA PRO A 274 23.21 -10.55 12.29
C PRO A 274 22.41 -11.78 11.83
N ALA A 275 21.90 -12.57 12.78
CA ALA A 275 21.04 -13.69 12.47
C ALA A 275 19.64 -13.20 12.09
N GLU A 276 19.09 -13.74 10.99
CA GLU A 276 17.67 -13.60 10.64
C GLU A 276 16.78 -14.06 11.81
N PRO A 277 15.54 -13.56 11.92
CA PRO A 277 14.60 -14.08 12.92
C PRO A 277 14.26 -15.55 12.64
N LEU A 278 14.11 -16.32 13.70
CA LEU A 278 13.71 -17.72 13.60
C LEU A 278 12.26 -17.82 13.10
N PRO A 279 11.93 -18.84 12.30
CA PRO A 279 10.56 -19.08 11.87
C PRO A 279 9.61 -19.18 13.06
N VAL A 280 8.46 -18.50 12.96
CA VAL A 280 7.40 -18.57 13.97
C VAL A 280 6.37 -19.58 13.50
N ALA A 281 5.96 -20.49 14.39
CA ALA A 281 4.92 -21.47 14.05
C ALA A 281 3.56 -20.77 13.89
N PRO A 282 2.74 -21.16 12.90
CA PRO A 282 1.45 -20.52 12.64
C PRO A 282 0.36 -21.03 13.60
N THR A 283 0.59 -20.85 14.89
CA THR A 283 -0.32 -21.24 15.97
C THR A 283 -0.83 -20.00 16.70
N LEU A 284 -2.12 -19.99 17.00
CA LEU A 284 -2.75 -18.94 17.80
C LEU A 284 -2.91 -19.40 19.26
N VAL A 285 -2.89 -18.45 20.18
CA VAL A 285 -3.08 -18.69 21.62
C VAL A 285 -4.49 -19.19 21.93
N ASN A 286 -5.48 -18.81 21.11
CA ASN A 286 -6.82 -19.39 21.19
C ASN A 286 -6.82 -20.77 20.52
N ALA A 287 -6.92 -21.83 21.33
CA ALA A 287 -7.00 -23.21 20.85
C ALA A 287 -8.24 -23.52 19.98
N ASN A 288 -9.26 -22.66 20.01
CA ASN A 288 -10.46 -22.76 19.18
C ASN A 288 -10.46 -21.76 18.02
N ALA A 289 -9.30 -21.17 17.67
CA ALA A 289 -9.20 -20.21 16.58
C ALA A 289 -9.85 -20.73 15.28
N SER A 290 -10.48 -19.83 14.53
CA SER A 290 -11.12 -20.19 13.26
C SER A 290 -10.07 -20.55 12.21
N ASP A 291 -10.50 -21.31 11.19
CA ASP A 291 -9.61 -21.72 10.10
C ASP A 291 -9.05 -20.49 9.37
N GLU A 292 -9.82 -19.42 9.24
CA GLU A 292 -9.42 -18.18 8.59
C GLU A 292 -8.39 -17.40 9.42
N ALA A 293 -8.52 -17.39 10.76
CA ALA A 293 -7.51 -16.77 11.64
C ALA A 293 -6.19 -17.54 11.61
N LEU A 294 -6.26 -18.88 11.58
CA LEU A 294 -5.07 -19.73 11.40
C LEU A 294 -4.44 -19.55 10.02
N ALA A 295 -5.25 -19.38 8.96
CA ALA A 295 -4.76 -19.11 7.62
C ALA A 295 -4.04 -17.75 7.55
N LEU A 296 -4.61 -16.70 8.16
CA LEU A 296 -3.94 -15.39 8.26
C LEU A 296 -2.63 -15.49 9.05
N MET A 297 -2.62 -16.16 10.20
CA MET A 297 -1.38 -16.38 10.97
C MET A 297 -0.35 -17.19 10.17
N SER A 298 -0.79 -18.14 9.34
CA SER A 298 0.08 -18.90 8.43
C SER A 298 0.71 -17.98 7.39
N LEU A 299 -0.08 -17.15 6.73
CA LEU A 299 0.41 -16.17 5.76
C LEU A 299 1.46 -15.23 6.39
N LEU A 300 1.18 -14.68 7.58
CA LEU A 300 2.12 -13.80 8.29
C LEU A 300 3.42 -14.54 8.64
N SER A 301 3.31 -15.77 9.14
CA SER A 301 4.46 -16.59 9.53
C SER A 301 5.31 -17.04 8.33
N GLU A 302 4.68 -17.34 7.19
CA GLU A 302 5.36 -17.76 5.96
C GLU A 302 6.17 -16.63 5.32
N ASN A 303 5.71 -15.38 5.49
CA ASN A 303 6.38 -14.19 4.95
C ASN A 303 7.38 -13.56 5.93
N TYR A 304 7.32 -13.88 7.22
CA TYR A 304 8.29 -13.39 8.21
C TYR A 304 9.73 -13.76 7.80
N ALA A 305 10.64 -12.78 7.86
CA ALA A 305 12.02 -12.86 7.35
C ALA A 305 12.19 -12.92 5.82
N LYS A 306 11.12 -12.79 5.04
CA LYS A 306 11.16 -12.75 3.56
C LYS A 306 10.63 -11.44 3.01
N ALA A 307 9.56 -10.94 3.61
CA ALA A 307 8.88 -9.73 3.21
C ALA A 307 8.17 -9.08 4.40
N THR A 308 7.80 -7.82 4.25
CA THR A 308 7.00 -7.03 5.21
C THR A 308 5.66 -6.70 4.58
N LEU A 309 4.54 -7.04 5.22
CA LEU A 309 3.22 -6.65 4.68
C LEU A 309 2.97 -5.15 4.90
N SER A 310 2.44 -4.48 3.88
CA SER A 310 2.05 -3.07 3.95
C SER A 310 0.71 -2.88 4.66
N GLY A 311 0.56 -1.79 5.38
CA GLY A 311 -0.65 -1.50 6.13
C GLY A 311 -0.91 -0.01 6.32
N GLN A 312 -2.20 0.35 6.32
CA GLN A 312 -2.66 1.73 6.46
C GLN A 312 -3.84 1.82 7.41
N THR A 313 -3.82 2.81 8.30
CA THR A 313 -4.94 3.13 9.19
C THR A 313 -5.94 4.05 8.49
N GLU A 314 -7.22 3.70 8.58
CA GLU A 314 -8.35 4.54 8.22
C GLU A 314 -8.94 5.21 9.45
N PHE A 315 -9.14 6.53 9.36
CA PHE A 315 -9.83 7.25 10.42
C PHE A 315 -11.34 6.92 10.35
N PRO A 316 -12.02 6.55 11.45
CA PRO A 316 -13.40 6.06 11.43
C PRO A 316 -14.43 7.22 11.30
N ARG A 317 -14.30 7.97 10.20
CA ARG A 317 -15.19 9.07 9.84
C ARG A 317 -16.23 8.58 8.86
N LYS A 318 -17.49 8.69 9.27
CA LYS A 318 -18.62 8.41 8.40
C LYS A 318 -18.82 9.55 7.40
N VAL A 319 -18.84 9.23 6.11
CA VAL A 319 -19.19 10.15 5.03
C VAL A 319 -20.48 9.63 4.40
N ASP A 320 -21.54 10.43 4.48
CA ASP A 320 -22.90 10.01 4.17
C ASP A 320 -23.32 8.74 4.95
N ASP A 321 -23.55 7.62 4.25
CA ASP A 321 -23.94 6.33 4.82
C ASP A 321 -22.81 5.29 4.80
N ASP A 322 -21.56 5.69 4.52
CA ASP A 322 -20.41 4.79 4.36
C ASP A 322 -19.15 5.24 5.13
N PHE A 323 -18.14 4.36 5.19
CA PHE A 323 -16.81 4.62 5.74
C PHE A 323 -15.76 4.40 4.65
N PRO A 324 -15.43 5.46 3.88
CA PRO A 324 -14.52 5.33 2.75
C PRO A 324 -13.09 5.02 3.20
N LEU A 325 -12.39 4.19 2.43
CA LEU A 325 -10.95 3.91 2.60
C LEU A 325 -10.11 5.09 2.08
N THR A 326 -10.20 6.23 2.78
CA THR A 326 -9.66 7.51 2.31
C THR A 326 -8.14 7.49 2.22
N GLU A 327 -7.47 6.90 3.20
CA GLU A 327 -6.01 6.87 3.26
C GLU A 327 -5.45 5.84 2.27
N THR A 328 -6.11 4.69 2.16
CA THR A 328 -5.83 3.68 1.12
C THR A 328 -5.92 4.29 -0.28
N ASN A 329 -6.96 5.08 -0.58
CA ASN A 329 -7.12 5.72 -1.88
C ASN A 329 -6.02 6.75 -2.19
N LYS A 330 -5.44 7.41 -1.19
CA LYS A 330 -4.29 8.31 -1.39
C LYS A 330 -3.04 7.53 -1.81
N ILE A 331 -2.83 6.35 -1.23
CA ILE A 331 -1.73 5.47 -1.63
C ILE A 331 -1.93 5.02 -3.07
N ILE A 332 -3.10 4.48 -3.41
CA ILE A 332 -3.44 4.07 -4.79
C ILE A 332 -3.24 5.22 -5.78
N GLN A 333 -3.56 6.45 -5.39
CA GLN A 333 -3.34 7.62 -6.25
C GLN A 333 -1.85 7.96 -6.42
N ALA A 334 -1.04 7.77 -5.37
CA ALA A 334 0.39 8.05 -5.40
C ALA A 334 1.16 7.00 -6.22
N THR A 335 0.78 5.73 -6.09
CA THR A 335 1.40 4.57 -6.75
C THR A 335 0.83 4.32 -8.15
N GLY A 336 -0.42 4.74 -8.41
CA GLY A 336 -1.13 4.47 -9.66
C GLY A 336 -1.96 3.18 -9.63
N ASP A 337 -1.51 2.14 -8.91
CA ASP A 337 -2.20 0.85 -8.83
C ASP A 337 -2.09 0.13 -7.47
N ASP A 338 -0.98 0.30 -6.75
CA ASP A 338 -0.73 -0.40 -5.49
C ASP A 338 -1.62 0.04 -4.32
N ALA A 339 -1.95 -0.92 -3.45
CA ALA A 339 -2.76 -0.70 -2.25
C ALA A 339 -2.21 -1.48 -1.05
N PRO A 340 -2.40 -0.98 0.19
CA PRO A 340 -1.96 -1.67 1.40
C PRO A 340 -2.63 -3.04 1.56
N ALA A 341 -1.84 -4.05 1.93
CA ALA A 341 -2.35 -5.39 2.25
C ALA A 341 -3.27 -5.38 3.48
N ILE A 342 -2.97 -4.54 4.47
CA ILE A 342 -3.70 -4.41 5.74
C ILE A 342 -4.44 -3.06 5.78
N VAL A 343 -5.75 -3.12 5.99
CA VAL A 343 -6.58 -1.97 6.36
C VAL A 343 -6.81 -2.00 7.87
N ALA A 344 -6.27 -1.02 8.58
CA ALA A 344 -6.48 -0.83 10.01
C ALA A 344 -7.61 0.16 10.29
N PHE A 345 -8.45 -0.09 11.29
CA PHE A 345 -9.56 0.78 11.68
C PHE A 345 -9.80 0.76 13.18
N ASP A 346 -10.59 1.71 13.69
CA ASP A 346 -10.73 1.95 15.13
C ASP A 346 -12.18 1.92 15.63
N TYR A 347 -12.43 1.13 16.67
CA TYR A 347 -13.71 1.06 17.36
C TYR A 347 -13.95 2.21 18.37
N MET A 348 -13.12 3.27 18.39
CA MET A 348 -13.17 4.37 19.36
C MET A 348 -14.59 4.94 19.62
N ASN A 349 -15.40 5.05 18.56
CA ASN A 349 -16.73 5.65 18.61
C ASN A 349 -17.83 4.70 19.13
N TYR A 350 -17.48 3.46 19.47
CA TYR A 350 -18.36 2.47 20.09
C TYR A 350 -18.32 2.47 21.63
N SER A 351 -17.49 3.33 22.23
CA SER A 351 -17.50 3.54 23.69
C SER A 351 -18.81 4.21 24.13
N ALA A 352 -19.44 3.77 25.22
CA ALA A 352 -20.71 4.33 25.70
C ALA A 352 -20.63 5.82 26.09
N SER A 353 -19.42 6.33 26.36
CA SER A 353 -19.18 7.75 26.64
C SER A 353 -19.16 8.65 25.40
N TYR A 354 -19.14 8.07 24.19
CA TYR A 354 -19.11 8.82 22.94
C TYR A 354 -20.41 9.61 22.74
N ALA A 355 -20.31 10.86 22.31
CA ALA A 355 -21.45 11.77 22.20
C ALA A 355 -21.85 12.08 20.74
N GLY A 356 -21.11 11.55 19.76
CA GLY A 356 -21.45 11.65 18.34
C GLY A 356 -20.84 12.85 17.61
N ALA A 357 -19.86 13.57 18.16
CA ALA A 357 -19.37 14.78 17.50
C ALA A 357 -18.56 14.50 16.22
N ASP A 358 -17.95 13.32 16.11
CA ASP A 358 -17.18 12.85 14.95
C ASP A 358 -18.03 12.01 13.97
N GLY A 359 -19.37 11.98 14.16
CA GLY A 359 -20.32 11.19 13.37
C GLY A 359 -20.86 9.95 14.08
N SER A 360 -21.72 9.17 13.41
CA SER A 360 -22.23 7.90 13.95
C SER A 360 -21.19 6.78 13.77
N ALA A 361 -21.04 5.92 14.77
CA ALA A 361 -20.27 4.68 14.64
C ALA A 361 -20.98 3.61 13.80
N GLU A 362 -22.30 3.75 13.60
CA GLU A 362 -23.14 2.75 12.93
C GLU A 362 -22.75 2.57 11.46
N GLY A 363 -22.41 1.33 11.10
CA GLY A 363 -22.04 0.91 9.74
C GLY A 363 -20.55 0.65 9.52
N LEU A 364 -19.67 0.98 10.48
CA LEU A 364 -18.22 0.80 10.32
C LEU A 364 -17.86 -0.65 10.03
N THR A 365 -18.35 -1.58 10.85
CA THR A 365 -18.07 -3.01 10.68
C THR A 365 -18.61 -3.53 9.34
N GLU A 366 -19.80 -3.09 8.93
CA GLU A 366 -20.40 -3.46 7.65
C GLU A 366 -19.59 -2.94 6.45
N ALA A 367 -19.03 -1.73 6.54
CA ALA A 367 -18.13 -1.18 5.53
C ALA A 367 -16.84 -2.00 5.45
N MET A 368 -16.24 -2.39 6.58
CA MET A 368 -15.04 -3.23 6.60
C MET A 368 -15.30 -4.66 6.08
N ILE A 369 -16.47 -5.25 6.39
CA ILE A 369 -16.92 -6.51 5.77
C ILE A 369 -17.00 -6.36 4.24
N THR A 370 -17.50 -5.22 3.77
CA THR A 370 -17.63 -4.94 2.34
C THR A 370 -16.27 -4.78 1.67
N ALA A 371 -15.36 -4.02 2.27
CA ALA A 371 -13.98 -3.87 1.80
C ALA A 371 -13.28 -5.24 1.67
N HIS A 372 -13.34 -6.06 2.73
CA HIS A 372 -12.78 -7.41 2.71
C HIS A 372 -13.44 -8.30 1.65
N LYS A 373 -14.76 -8.25 1.48
CA LYS A 373 -15.43 -9.06 0.44
C LYS A 373 -15.06 -8.64 -0.97
N ASN A 374 -14.87 -7.34 -1.21
CA ASN A 374 -14.60 -6.81 -2.54
C ASN A 374 -13.16 -7.04 -2.99
N GLN A 375 -12.20 -7.03 -2.06
CA GLN A 375 -10.77 -7.02 -2.39
C GLN A 375 -9.90 -7.95 -1.54
N ASN A 376 -10.47 -8.69 -0.58
CA ASN A 376 -9.76 -9.55 0.38
C ASN A 376 -8.66 -8.84 1.19
N VAL A 377 -8.83 -7.56 1.50
CA VAL A 377 -7.94 -6.81 2.41
C VAL A 377 -7.85 -7.50 3.78
N ILE A 378 -6.67 -7.52 4.38
CA ILE A 378 -6.51 -7.99 5.77
C ILE A 378 -7.05 -6.89 6.69
N LEU A 379 -7.85 -7.26 7.67
CA LEU A 379 -8.43 -6.32 8.62
C LEU A 379 -7.65 -6.31 9.94
N SER A 380 -7.22 -5.12 10.36
CA SER A 380 -6.66 -4.85 11.68
C SER A 380 -7.56 -3.89 12.45
N ALA A 381 -7.91 -4.23 13.68
CA ALA A 381 -8.77 -3.39 14.51
C ALA A 381 -8.03 -2.97 15.77
N LEU A 382 -8.07 -1.67 16.07
CA LEU A 382 -7.65 -1.10 17.35
C LEU A 382 -8.84 -0.48 18.09
N PHE A 383 -8.61 -0.08 19.35
CA PHE A 383 -9.65 0.55 20.15
C PHE A 383 -9.09 1.64 21.06
N HIS A 384 -9.19 2.90 20.62
CA HIS A 384 -9.02 4.05 21.50
C HIS A 384 -10.22 4.16 22.46
N TRP A 385 -10.19 3.33 23.50
CA TRP A 385 -11.32 3.14 24.42
C TRP A 385 -11.57 4.39 25.27
N ARG A 386 -12.62 5.15 24.95
CA ARG A 386 -12.98 6.34 25.73
C ARG A 386 -13.50 5.90 27.10
N ALA A 387 -13.00 6.52 28.16
CA ALA A 387 -13.22 6.05 29.53
C ALA A 387 -14.72 5.97 29.88
N PRO A 388 -15.23 4.86 30.45
CA PRO A 388 -16.65 4.67 30.73
C PRO A 388 -17.23 5.72 31.69
N SER A 389 -16.42 6.28 32.58
CA SER A 389 -16.80 7.31 33.53
C SER A 389 -15.65 8.28 33.83
N GLY A 390 -15.89 9.28 34.68
CA GLY A 390 -14.82 10.17 35.16
C GLY A 390 -14.28 11.21 34.17
N ASN A 391 -14.87 11.34 32.97
CA ASN A 391 -14.45 12.29 31.93
C ASN A 391 -14.53 13.75 32.40
N ALA A 392 -13.48 14.54 32.15
CA ALA A 392 -13.34 15.92 32.61
C ALA A 392 -14.14 16.95 31.78
N GLY A 393 -14.54 16.60 30.55
CA GLY A 393 -15.26 17.48 29.61
C GLY A 393 -16.73 17.09 29.39
N THR A 394 -17.49 17.98 28.76
CA THR A 394 -18.81 17.68 28.19
C THR A 394 -18.64 17.48 26.69
N GLY A 395 -18.60 16.23 26.22
CA GLY A 395 -18.29 15.87 24.83
C GLY A 395 -18.16 14.35 24.69
N ASP A 396 -17.37 13.89 23.72
CA ASP A 396 -17.22 12.48 23.33
C ASP A 396 -16.49 11.56 24.32
N GLY A 397 -16.38 11.93 25.59
CA GLY A 397 -15.46 11.27 26.52
C GLY A 397 -14.00 11.34 26.06
N SER A 398 -13.10 10.69 26.78
CA SER A 398 -11.67 10.70 26.46
C SER A 398 -11.01 9.38 26.83
N PHE A 399 -10.05 8.95 26.02
CA PHE A 399 -9.14 7.84 26.31
C PHE A 399 -7.85 8.32 27.00
N TYR A 400 -7.55 9.62 26.99
CA TYR A 400 -6.34 10.18 27.61
C TYR A 400 -6.46 10.26 29.14
N THR A 401 -5.41 9.81 29.83
CA THR A 401 -5.25 9.85 31.29
C THR A 401 -5.53 11.24 31.86
N ASP A 402 -4.94 12.29 31.27
CA ASP A 402 -5.08 13.67 31.76
C ASP A 402 -6.49 14.27 31.59
N SER A 403 -7.38 13.56 30.88
CA SER A 403 -8.75 13.99 30.58
C SER A 403 -9.83 13.13 31.25
N THR A 404 -9.44 12.17 32.09
CA THR A 404 -10.37 11.35 32.87
C THR A 404 -9.88 11.10 34.30
N THR A 405 -10.82 10.87 35.20
CA THR A 405 -10.57 10.42 36.58
C THR A 405 -10.90 8.95 36.78
N PHE A 406 -11.17 8.22 35.69
CA PHE A 406 -11.51 6.81 35.72
C PHE A 406 -10.39 5.98 36.35
N ASN A 407 -10.72 5.23 37.40
CA ASN A 407 -9.77 4.33 38.05
C ASN A 407 -10.18 2.88 37.79
N PHE A 408 -9.61 2.28 36.74
CA PHE A 408 -9.95 0.92 36.36
C PHE A 408 -9.50 -0.11 37.40
N ALA A 409 -8.41 0.12 38.14
CA ALA A 409 -7.98 -0.79 39.20
C ALA A 409 -9.02 -0.88 40.33
N ALA A 410 -9.65 0.25 40.68
CA ALA A 410 -10.78 0.28 41.62
C ALA A 410 -12.01 -0.41 41.05
N ALA A 411 -12.30 -0.24 39.76
CA ALA A 411 -13.39 -0.97 39.08
C ALA A 411 -13.15 -2.48 39.12
N LEU A 412 -11.96 -2.96 38.76
CA LEU A 412 -11.59 -4.39 38.82
C LEU A 412 -11.66 -4.96 40.25
N ALA A 413 -11.41 -4.14 41.27
CA ALA A 413 -11.51 -4.53 42.67
C ALA A 413 -12.96 -4.59 43.21
N ASP A 414 -13.93 -3.99 42.50
CA ASP A 414 -15.35 -3.96 42.86
C ASP A 414 -16.22 -4.50 41.70
N PRO A 415 -16.26 -5.83 41.49
CA PRO A 415 -16.99 -6.44 40.37
C PRO A 415 -18.51 -6.27 40.42
N ASP A 416 -19.07 -5.84 41.55
CA ASP A 416 -20.49 -5.49 41.69
C ASP A 416 -20.76 -3.99 41.46
N GLY A 417 -19.70 -3.21 41.23
CA GLY A 417 -19.72 -1.76 41.07
C GLY A 417 -20.20 -1.28 39.70
N ALA A 418 -20.70 -0.04 39.65
CA ALA A 418 -21.20 0.56 38.41
C ALA A 418 -20.09 0.78 37.37
N ASP A 419 -18.88 1.14 37.81
CA ASP A 419 -17.74 1.34 36.90
C ASP A 419 -17.26 0.02 36.27
N TYR A 420 -17.28 -1.09 37.02
CA TYR A 420 -16.99 -2.41 36.46
C TYR A 420 -18.06 -2.86 35.46
N ALA A 421 -19.33 -2.62 35.78
CA ALA A 421 -20.43 -2.91 34.86
C ALA A 421 -20.33 -2.10 33.57
N ALA A 422 -19.98 -0.81 33.65
CA ALA A 422 -19.78 0.04 32.48
C ALA A 422 -18.56 -0.40 31.64
N LEU A 423 -17.47 -0.80 32.31
CA LEU A 423 -16.29 -1.37 31.65
C LEU A 423 -16.66 -2.63 30.84
N LEU A 424 -17.47 -3.52 31.40
CA LEU A 424 -17.93 -4.71 30.68
C LEU A 424 -18.89 -4.38 29.52
N ASP A 425 -19.74 -3.36 29.67
CA ASP A 425 -20.70 -2.95 28.64
C ASP A 425 -19.99 -2.46 27.36
N ASP A 426 -18.91 -1.69 27.50
CA ASP A 426 -18.08 -1.26 26.37
C ASP A 426 -17.38 -2.46 25.70
N ILE A 427 -16.80 -3.38 26.48
CA ILE A 427 -16.18 -4.62 25.94
C ILE A 427 -17.22 -5.44 25.18
N ASP A 428 -18.43 -5.61 25.73
CA ASP A 428 -19.51 -6.39 25.12
C ASP A 428 -20.04 -5.72 23.84
N THR A 429 -20.04 -4.39 23.79
CA THR A 429 -20.41 -3.62 22.60
C THR A 429 -19.43 -3.86 21.46
N VAL A 430 -18.13 -3.69 21.70
CA VAL A 430 -17.10 -3.97 20.68
C VAL A 430 -17.05 -5.45 20.31
N ALA A 431 -17.23 -6.36 21.27
CA ALA A 431 -17.32 -7.79 21.00
C ALA A 431 -18.49 -8.14 20.07
N THR A 432 -19.63 -7.44 20.19
CA THR A 432 -20.78 -7.62 19.30
C THR A 432 -20.45 -7.21 17.86
N GLU A 433 -19.66 -6.17 17.66
CA GLU A 433 -19.19 -5.75 16.34
C GLU A 433 -18.18 -6.72 15.75
N LEU A 434 -17.15 -7.11 16.52
CA LEU A 434 -16.19 -8.15 16.12
C LEU A 434 -16.89 -9.48 15.79
N LYS A 435 -18.01 -9.78 16.45
CA LYS A 435 -18.81 -10.98 16.16
C LYS A 435 -19.41 -10.95 14.75
N LYS A 436 -19.74 -9.78 14.19
CA LYS A 436 -20.22 -9.66 12.80
C LYS A 436 -19.13 -10.05 11.81
N LEU A 437 -17.87 -9.66 12.05
CA LEU A 437 -16.70 -10.09 11.26
C LEU A 437 -16.51 -11.61 11.39
N ALA A 438 -16.62 -12.15 12.60
CA ALA A 438 -16.55 -13.58 12.85
C ALA A 438 -17.65 -14.35 12.09
N ASP A 439 -18.90 -13.86 12.12
CA ASP A 439 -20.02 -14.47 11.39
C ASP A 439 -19.87 -14.36 9.86
N ALA A 440 -19.09 -13.40 9.38
CA ALA A 440 -18.72 -13.26 7.98
C ALA A 440 -17.50 -14.12 7.58
N GLY A 441 -16.89 -14.86 8.52
CA GLY A 441 -15.69 -15.66 8.26
C GLY A 441 -14.42 -14.83 8.13
N ILE A 442 -14.36 -13.63 8.73
CA ILE A 442 -13.27 -12.69 8.54
C ILE A 442 -12.35 -12.69 9.77
N PRO A 443 -11.06 -13.04 9.63
CA PRO A 443 -10.09 -12.93 10.71
C PRO A 443 -9.68 -11.48 10.94
N VAL A 444 -9.32 -11.14 12.18
CA VAL A 444 -8.99 -9.76 12.57
C VAL A 444 -7.69 -9.76 13.38
N ILE A 445 -6.73 -8.95 12.95
CA ILE A 445 -5.57 -8.56 13.78
C ILE A 445 -6.12 -7.61 14.86
N TRP A 446 -6.29 -8.10 16.07
CA TRP A 446 -6.93 -7.37 17.16
C TRP A 446 -5.88 -6.78 18.11
N ARG A 447 -5.78 -5.45 18.13
CA ARG A 447 -4.77 -4.69 18.89
C ARG A 447 -5.43 -3.77 19.94
N PRO A 448 -6.00 -4.34 21.02
CA PRO A 448 -6.62 -3.54 22.08
C PRO A 448 -5.59 -3.02 23.09
N LEU A 449 -5.98 -2.00 23.86
CA LEU A 449 -5.21 -1.52 25.03
C LEU A 449 -3.74 -1.23 24.67
N HIS A 450 -3.52 -0.63 23.49
CA HIS A 450 -2.21 -0.33 22.91
C HIS A 450 -1.48 0.77 23.69
N GLU A 451 -0.15 0.84 23.53
CA GLU A 451 0.73 1.87 24.11
C GLU A 451 0.66 2.03 25.64
N ALA A 452 0.28 0.97 26.35
CA ALA A 452 0.00 1.04 27.79
C ALA A 452 1.18 1.52 28.62
N GLU A 453 2.41 1.17 28.23
CA GLU A 453 3.62 1.55 28.97
C GLU A 453 3.93 3.06 28.92
N GLY A 454 3.38 3.78 27.93
CA GLY A 454 3.49 5.24 27.83
C GLY A 454 2.70 5.98 28.91
N GLY A 455 1.64 5.37 29.45
CA GLY A 455 0.83 5.91 30.54
C GLY A 455 -0.11 7.07 30.14
N TRP A 456 -0.07 7.54 28.90
CA TRP A 456 -0.94 8.62 28.40
C TRP A 456 -2.38 8.18 28.16
N PHE A 457 -2.65 6.88 28.01
CA PHE A 457 -4.00 6.32 28.01
C PHE A 457 -4.40 5.77 29.38
N TRP A 458 -5.69 5.86 29.73
CA TRP A 458 -6.14 5.54 31.09
C TRP A 458 -5.87 4.09 31.50
N TRP A 459 -5.76 3.15 30.54
CA TRP A 459 -5.41 1.75 30.82
C TRP A 459 -3.93 1.56 31.19
N GLY A 460 -3.07 2.54 30.90
CA GLY A 460 -1.67 2.62 31.33
C GLY A 460 -1.46 3.29 32.69
N ASP A 461 -2.42 4.03 33.23
CA ASP A 461 -2.18 4.91 34.39
C ASP A 461 -2.13 4.19 35.76
N GLN A 462 -2.53 2.92 35.85
CA GLN A 462 -2.52 2.15 37.12
C GLN A 462 -1.38 1.12 37.21
N GLY A 463 -0.43 1.19 36.27
CA GLY A 463 0.77 0.38 36.23
C GLY A 463 0.58 -1.05 35.69
N ALA A 464 1.70 -1.66 35.30
CA ALA A 464 1.76 -2.92 34.56
C ALA A 464 1.00 -4.08 35.23
N SER A 465 1.01 -4.19 36.56
CA SER A 465 0.30 -5.26 37.28
C SER A 465 -1.22 -5.18 37.10
N GLU A 466 -1.80 -3.98 37.10
CA GLU A 466 -3.24 -3.81 36.93
C GLU A 466 -3.63 -3.88 35.45
N TYR A 467 -2.82 -3.32 34.56
CA TYR A 467 -2.96 -3.45 33.11
C TYR A 467 -3.13 -4.91 32.67
N LYS A 468 -2.26 -5.82 33.13
CA LYS A 468 -2.34 -7.24 32.79
C LYS A 468 -3.67 -7.87 33.20
N LYS A 469 -4.26 -7.47 34.33
CA LYS A 469 -5.59 -7.95 34.75
C LYS A 469 -6.68 -7.47 33.81
N LEU A 470 -6.59 -6.23 33.32
CA LEU A 470 -7.52 -5.69 32.34
C LEU A 470 -7.40 -6.42 30.99
N TRP A 471 -6.18 -6.67 30.52
CA TRP A 471 -5.92 -7.49 29.33
C TRP A 471 -6.57 -8.87 29.44
N MET A 472 -6.29 -9.59 30.52
CA MET A 472 -6.84 -10.92 30.77
C MET A 472 -8.38 -10.90 30.88
N LEU A 473 -8.96 -9.85 31.46
CA LEU A 473 -10.42 -9.68 31.52
C LEU A 473 -11.00 -9.53 30.10
N MET A 474 -10.40 -8.69 29.25
CA MET A 474 -10.86 -8.50 27.88
C MET A 474 -10.72 -9.79 27.07
N TYR A 475 -9.58 -10.49 27.16
CA TYR A 475 -9.37 -11.79 26.52
C TYR A 475 -10.44 -12.80 26.92
N GLN A 476 -10.66 -13.01 28.22
CA GLN A 476 -11.67 -13.95 28.71
C GLN A 476 -13.08 -13.56 28.28
N ARG A 477 -13.40 -12.26 28.26
CA ARG A 477 -14.71 -11.77 27.85
C ARG A 477 -14.94 -11.98 26.35
N MET A 478 -13.99 -11.59 25.51
CA MET A 478 -14.11 -11.67 24.05
C MET A 478 -13.93 -13.09 23.52
N THR A 479 -12.85 -13.77 23.92
CA THR A 479 -12.52 -15.12 23.42
C THR A 479 -13.40 -16.18 24.09
N ASP A 480 -13.42 -16.26 25.42
CA ASP A 480 -14.09 -17.38 26.11
C ASP A 480 -15.61 -17.20 26.22
N MET A 481 -16.08 -15.98 26.54
CA MET A 481 -17.52 -15.73 26.76
C MET A 481 -18.27 -15.42 25.47
N HIS A 482 -17.75 -14.52 24.63
CA HIS A 482 -18.38 -14.17 23.34
C HIS A 482 -18.02 -15.16 22.21
N GLY A 483 -17.03 -16.03 22.42
CA GLY A 483 -16.65 -17.04 21.44
C GLY A 483 -16.01 -16.46 20.18
N LEU A 484 -15.31 -15.32 20.32
CA LEU A 484 -14.61 -14.67 19.21
C LEU A 484 -13.33 -15.42 18.88
N ASN A 485 -13.49 -16.39 17.98
CA ASN A 485 -12.41 -17.27 17.54
C ASN A 485 -11.64 -16.75 16.31
N ASN A 486 -12.05 -15.61 15.76
CA ASN A 486 -11.45 -14.99 14.58
C ASN A 486 -10.37 -13.94 14.91
N LEU A 487 -10.03 -13.75 16.19
CA LEU A 487 -9.09 -12.71 16.65
C LEU A 487 -7.66 -13.23 16.76
N ILE A 488 -6.70 -12.44 16.25
CA ILE A 488 -5.26 -12.59 16.47
C ILE A 488 -4.82 -11.45 17.41
N TRP A 489 -4.42 -11.79 18.64
CA TRP A 489 -4.17 -10.81 19.71
C TRP A 489 -2.80 -10.16 19.61
N VAL A 490 -2.75 -8.82 19.51
CA VAL A 490 -1.51 -8.05 19.34
C VAL A 490 -1.25 -7.14 20.52
N PHE A 491 -0.15 -7.35 21.23
CA PHE A 491 0.30 -6.51 22.34
C PHE A 491 1.39 -5.54 21.87
N THR A 492 1.26 -4.24 22.17
CA THR A 492 2.24 -3.23 21.70
C THR A 492 3.12 -2.67 22.82
N HIS A 493 4.38 -2.42 22.44
CA HIS A 493 5.32 -1.58 23.17
C HIS A 493 5.41 -0.19 22.54
N THR A 494 5.95 0.75 23.31
CA THR A 494 6.46 2.05 22.84
C THR A 494 7.98 2.09 23.14
N ASP A 495 8.60 3.27 23.22
CA ASP A 495 10.05 3.41 23.40
C ASP A 495 10.61 2.75 24.68
N GLY A 496 9.77 2.48 25.68
CA GLY A 496 10.18 1.90 26.96
C GLY A 496 10.53 0.41 26.89
N LEU A 497 9.93 -0.32 25.95
CA LEU A 497 10.12 -1.76 25.69
C LEU A 497 10.08 -2.63 26.96
N SER A 498 9.32 -2.25 27.99
CA SER A 498 9.40 -2.87 29.31
C SER A 498 8.63 -4.19 29.40
N GLU A 499 9.32 -5.28 29.78
CA GLU A 499 8.70 -6.60 29.94
C GLU A 499 7.63 -6.67 31.02
N ASP A 500 7.63 -5.72 31.98
CA ASP A 500 6.69 -5.74 33.09
C ASP A 500 5.23 -5.70 32.61
N TRP A 501 4.98 -5.07 31.45
CA TRP A 501 3.67 -4.89 30.83
C TRP A 501 3.18 -6.09 30.04
N TYR A 502 4.07 -7.01 29.64
CA TYR A 502 3.73 -8.14 28.80
C TYR A 502 2.69 -9.06 29.48
N PRO A 503 1.49 -9.27 28.88
CA PRO A 503 0.43 -10.09 29.49
C PRO A 503 0.79 -11.56 29.67
N GLY A 504 1.69 -12.08 28.83
CA GLY A 504 2.16 -13.46 28.84
C GLY A 504 1.89 -14.20 27.53
N ASP A 505 2.69 -15.25 27.26
CA ASP A 505 2.69 -16.00 26.00
C ASP A 505 1.33 -16.65 25.64
N GLU A 506 0.45 -16.85 26.63
CA GLU A 506 -0.87 -17.49 26.52
C GLU A 506 -2.00 -16.52 26.12
N TYR A 507 -1.71 -15.21 26.06
CA TYR A 507 -2.72 -14.17 25.80
C TYR A 507 -2.36 -13.24 24.64
N VAL A 508 -1.24 -13.49 23.96
CA VAL A 508 -0.68 -12.64 22.91
C VAL A 508 -0.22 -13.52 21.75
N ASP A 509 -0.64 -13.22 20.52
CA ASP A 509 -0.20 -13.89 19.30
C ASP A 509 1.02 -13.19 18.67
N ILE A 510 0.97 -11.85 18.60
CA ILE A 510 1.97 -10.99 17.95
C ILE A 510 2.41 -9.89 18.92
N VAL A 511 3.70 -9.53 18.88
CA VAL A 511 4.24 -8.39 19.63
C VAL A 511 4.47 -7.23 18.67
N GLY A 512 3.91 -6.08 19.00
CA GLY A 512 4.00 -4.86 18.21
C GLY A 512 4.89 -3.80 18.85
N PHE A 513 5.33 -2.86 18.03
CA PHE A 513 5.92 -1.60 18.43
C PHE A 513 5.17 -0.47 17.73
N ASP A 514 4.72 0.52 18.49
CA ASP A 514 4.11 1.74 17.97
C ASP A 514 5.19 2.84 17.97
N GLY A 515 5.72 3.16 16.78
CA GLY A 515 6.95 3.93 16.59
C GLY A 515 6.75 5.24 15.87
N TYR A 516 7.00 6.36 16.54
CA TYR A 516 6.95 7.70 15.94
C TYR A 516 8.26 8.44 16.22
N GLY A 517 9.03 8.74 15.16
CA GLY A 517 10.26 9.52 15.30
C GLY A 517 10.10 11.01 15.00
N GLU A 518 11.22 11.72 15.03
CA GLU A 518 11.30 13.15 14.68
C GLU A 518 12.45 13.35 13.67
N PRO A 519 12.20 13.89 12.46
CA PRO A 519 10.92 14.42 12.01
C PRO A 519 9.87 13.31 11.76
N LYS A 520 8.60 13.65 11.98
CA LYS A 520 7.49 12.66 11.97
C LYS A 520 7.20 12.01 10.62
N ASN A 521 7.73 12.58 9.54
CA ASN A 521 7.53 12.11 8.16
C ASN A 521 8.80 11.52 7.54
N ASP A 522 9.75 11.07 8.36
CA ASP A 522 11.00 10.49 7.89
C ASP A 522 10.84 8.98 7.60
N ASN A 523 10.78 8.63 6.31
CA ASN A 523 10.64 7.24 5.87
C ASN A 523 11.88 6.38 6.15
N THR A 524 13.02 7.00 6.47
CA THR A 524 14.28 6.29 6.77
C THR A 524 14.34 5.75 8.21
N LEU A 525 13.33 6.06 9.03
CA LEU A 525 13.22 5.56 10.40
C LEU A 525 12.79 4.09 10.43
N THR A 526 13.78 3.20 10.51
CA THR A 526 13.57 1.74 10.51
C THR A 526 13.23 1.14 11.89
N PHE A 527 13.47 1.90 12.97
CA PHE A 527 13.35 1.43 14.36
C PHE A 527 14.13 0.14 14.65
N THR A 528 15.29 -0.05 14.00
CA THR A 528 16.12 -1.27 14.09
C THR A 528 16.50 -1.67 15.51
N SER A 529 16.75 -0.71 16.41
CA SER A 529 17.14 -1.01 17.79
C SER A 529 15.98 -1.62 18.60
N GLN A 530 14.76 -1.12 18.37
CA GLN A 530 13.53 -1.59 18.98
C GLN A 530 13.17 -2.96 18.41
N TYR A 531 13.25 -3.12 17.09
CA TYR A 531 13.11 -4.41 16.43
C TYR A 531 14.04 -5.47 17.03
N SER A 532 15.34 -5.16 17.10
CA SER A 532 16.36 -6.10 17.59
C SER A 532 16.10 -6.54 19.02
N THR A 533 15.67 -5.62 19.88
CA THR A 533 15.32 -5.91 21.28
C THR A 533 14.11 -6.84 21.37
N LEU A 534 13.06 -6.58 20.58
CA LEU A 534 11.85 -7.39 20.57
C LEU A 534 12.11 -8.76 19.93
N LYS A 535 12.87 -8.82 18.84
CA LYS A 535 13.35 -10.06 18.22
C LYS A 535 14.09 -10.90 19.24
N GLU A 536 15.09 -10.37 19.95
CA GLU A 536 15.86 -11.14 20.95
C GLU A 536 14.96 -11.76 22.02
N ARG A 537 13.96 -11.01 22.48
CA ARG A 537 13.03 -11.44 23.52
C ARG A 537 12.05 -12.51 23.05
N PHE A 538 11.57 -12.40 21.81
CA PHE A 538 10.46 -13.20 21.27
C PHE A 538 10.84 -14.10 20.08
N ASP A 539 12.13 -14.26 19.80
CA ASP A 539 12.62 -15.02 18.64
C ASP A 539 12.05 -16.44 18.60
N GLY A 540 11.53 -16.83 17.45
CA GLY A 540 10.84 -18.11 17.21
C GLY A 540 9.56 -18.34 18.05
N LYS A 541 9.13 -17.36 18.85
CA LYS A 541 7.93 -17.46 19.72
C LYS A 541 6.74 -16.66 19.22
N LYS A 542 7.00 -15.43 18.78
CA LYS A 542 5.99 -14.45 18.36
C LYS A 542 6.53 -13.69 17.16
N LEU A 543 5.65 -13.32 16.24
CA LEU A 543 5.99 -12.34 15.22
C LEU A 543 6.21 -10.98 15.89
N VAL A 544 7.11 -10.19 15.33
CA VAL A 544 7.41 -8.81 15.75
C VAL A 544 6.99 -7.87 14.63
N ALA A 545 6.12 -6.89 14.92
CA ALA A 545 5.52 -6.01 13.91
C ALA A 545 5.62 -4.52 14.29
N LEU A 546 5.67 -3.64 13.29
CA LEU A 546 5.61 -2.19 13.46
C LEU A 546 4.13 -1.78 13.39
N THR A 547 3.45 -1.83 14.53
CA THR A 547 1.99 -1.80 14.60
C THR A 547 1.37 -0.42 14.44
N GLU A 548 2.18 0.63 14.57
CA GLU A 548 1.89 1.99 14.15
C GLU A 548 3.19 2.70 13.75
N THR A 549 3.13 3.54 12.71
CA THR A 549 4.20 4.47 12.35
C THR A 549 3.65 5.76 11.74
N GLY A 550 4.39 6.86 11.90
CA GLY A 550 3.97 8.19 11.41
C GLY A 550 4.01 8.36 9.88
N THR A 551 4.85 7.61 9.18
CA THR A 551 5.01 7.69 7.73
C THR A 551 5.14 6.29 7.13
N ILE A 552 4.98 6.17 5.82
CA ILE A 552 5.23 4.92 5.10
C ILE A 552 6.74 4.67 5.13
N PRO A 553 7.21 3.59 5.78
CA PRO A 553 8.64 3.35 5.97
C PRO A 553 9.30 2.84 4.68
N ASP A 554 10.60 3.12 4.54
CA ASP A 554 11.47 2.48 3.56
C ASP A 554 11.80 1.05 4.02
N VAL A 555 11.04 0.08 3.49
CA VAL A 555 11.19 -1.34 3.81
C VAL A 555 12.50 -1.92 3.27
N ALA A 556 13.02 -1.39 2.16
CA ALA A 556 14.30 -1.81 1.62
C ALA A 556 15.43 -1.49 2.62
N LEU A 557 15.41 -0.29 3.19
CA LEU A 557 16.32 0.13 4.25
C LEU A 557 16.12 -0.68 5.54
N MET A 558 14.87 -0.98 5.93
CA MET A 558 14.60 -1.87 7.07
C MET A 558 15.28 -3.24 6.89
N HIS A 559 15.12 -3.87 5.73
CA HIS A 559 15.75 -5.15 5.43
C HIS A 559 17.29 -5.05 5.38
N GLU A 560 17.85 -3.98 4.80
CA GLU A 560 19.30 -3.74 4.81
C GLU A 560 19.86 -3.63 6.23
N GLN A 561 19.07 -3.06 7.14
CA GLN A 561 19.40 -2.92 8.57
C GLN A 561 19.01 -4.14 9.41
N ASN A 562 18.52 -5.23 8.79
CA ASN A 562 18.05 -6.45 9.44
C ASN A 562 16.84 -6.25 10.38
N ALA A 563 16.04 -5.21 10.14
CA ALA A 563 14.77 -4.96 10.78
C ALA A 563 13.61 -5.63 10.02
N TRP A 564 13.47 -6.95 10.16
CA TRP A 564 12.43 -7.73 9.49
C TRP A 564 11.10 -7.66 10.23
N TRP A 565 10.48 -6.48 10.28
CA TRP A 565 9.13 -6.31 10.82
C TRP A 565 8.13 -7.19 10.04
N SER A 566 7.22 -7.88 10.72
CA SER A 566 6.25 -8.77 10.04
C SER A 566 5.28 -8.01 9.14
N PHE A 567 4.90 -6.82 9.57
CA PHE A 567 4.11 -5.86 8.84
C PHE A 567 4.34 -4.48 9.44
N PHE A 568 4.06 -3.43 8.67
CA PHE A 568 3.92 -2.08 9.19
C PHE A 568 2.46 -1.61 9.05
N ILE A 569 2.03 -0.68 9.91
CA ILE A 569 0.76 0.04 9.73
C ILE A 569 1.02 1.53 9.89
N THR A 570 0.90 2.29 8.80
CA THR A 570 1.02 3.74 8.85
C THR A 570 -0.25 4.37 9.42
N TRP A 571 -0.08 5.42 10.24
CA TRP A 571 -1.19 6.16 10.83
C TRP A 571 -1.95 6.98 9.76
N ASN A 572 -3.20 7.35 10.05
CA ASN A 572 -4.00 8.15 9.13
C ASN A 572 -3.48 9.60 9.05
N SER A 573 -3.75 10.28 7.93
CA SER A 573 -3.51 11.71 7.81
C SER A 573 -4.31 12.52 8.83
N GLU A 574 -3.68 13.49 9.50
CA GLU A 574 -4.34 14.36 10.47
C GLU A 574 -4.98 15.58 9.79
N THR A 575 -6.03 15.38 9.01
CA THR A 575 -6.64 16.44 8.17
C THR A 575 -7.17 17.66 8.94
N TRP A 576 -7.33 17.55 10.27
CA TRP A 576 -7.71 18.66 11.15
C TRP A 576 -6.56 19.62 11.46
N ASN A 577 -5.33 19.25 11.11
CA ASN A 577 -4.11 20.02 11.32
C ASN A 577 -3.35 20.17 10.00
N SER A 578 -3.47 21.34 9.38
CA SER A 578 -2.79 21.66 8.12
C SER A 578 -1.26 21.62 8.20
N ASP A 579 -0.69 21.68 9.40
CA ASP A 579 0.75 21.58 9.63
C ASP A 579 1.19 20.13 9.90
N SER A 580 0.26 19.17 9.92
CA SER A 580 0.61 17.77 10.13
C SER A 580 1.27 17.17 8.89
N VAL A 581 2.26 16.33 9.15
CA VAL A 581 3.03 15.59 8.14
C VAL A 581 2.89 14.08 8.34
N ILE A 582 1.93 13.64 9.15
CA ILE A 582 1.68 12.22 9.43
C ILE A 582 0.79 11.61 8.34
N GLY A 583 1.03 10.34 8.03
CA GLY A 583 0.26 9.56 7.07
C GLY A 583 0.53 9.93 5.62
N PRO A 584 -0.21 9.32 4.68
CA PRO A 584 0.00 9.53 3.23
C PRO A 584 -0.06 10.99 2.77
N GLN A 585 -0.80 11.87 3.47
CA GLN A 585 -0.84 13.30 3.13
C GLN A 585 0.51 14.01 3.31
N GLY A 586 1.34 13.55 4.25
CA GLY A 586 2.59 14.19 4.61
C GLY A 586 3.84 13.64 3.90
N ALA A 587 3.67 12.59 3.10
CA ALA A 587 4.75 11.94 2.35
C ALA A 587 4.77 12.41 0.88
N ASP A 588 5.94 12.38 0.25
CA ASP A 588 6.06 12.63 -1.19
C ASP A 588 5.45 11.45 -1.97
N PRO A 589 4.52 11.67 -2.93
CA PRO A 589 3.95 10.58 -3.72
C PRO A 589 4.99 9.69 -4.41
N VAL A 590 6.13 10.24 -4.82
CA VAL A 590 7.22 9.45 -5.42
C VAL A 590 7.87 8.52 -4.39
N GLU A 591 8.04 8.98 -3.15
CA GLU A 591 8.57 8.13 -2.07
C GLU A 591 7.56 7.05 -1.66
N ILE A 592 6.26 7.34 -1.73
CA ILE A 592 5.21 6.33 -1.51
C ILE A 592 5.32 5.23 -2.57
N ASP A 593 5.39 5.61 -3.83
CA ASP A 593 5.54 4.70 -4.97
C ASP A 593 6.78 3.82 -4.84
N GLU A 594 7.96 4.43 -4.62
CA GLU A 594 9.22 3.71 -4.41
C GLU A 594 9.16 2.73 -3.22
N ASN A 595 8.49 3.10 -2.13
CA ASN A 595 8.36 2.25 -0.95
C ASN A 595 7.39 1.08 -1.16
N TYR A 596 6.37 1.23 -2.00
CA TYR A 596 5.40 0.17 -2.31
C TYR A 596 5.91 -0.77 -3.42
N ASP A 597 6.69 -0.29 -4.39
CA ASP A 597 7.25 -1.07 -5.52
C ASP A 597 8.37 -2.05 -5.10
N TYR A 598 8.92 -1.92 -3.88
CA TYR A 598 9.98 -2.80 -3.43
C TYR A 598 9.49 -4.26 -3.30
N ASP A 599 10.08 -5.20 -4.06
CA ASP A 599 9.82 -6.66 -4.06
C ASP A 599 9.71 -7.31 -2.65
N GLY A 600 10.31 -6.71 -1.62
CA GLY A 600 10.25 -7.16 -0.24
C GLY A 600 9.01 -6.69 0.53
N VAL A 601 8.09 -5.98 -0.11
CA VAL A 601 6.79 -5.58 0.43
C VAL A 601 5.72 -6.51 -0.12
N ILE A 602 4.78 -6.90 0.73
CA ILE A 602 3.56 -7.60 0.30
C ILE A 602 2.42 -6.59 0.31
N ASN A 603 1.97 -6.20 -0.87
CA ASN A 603 0.82 -5.32 -1.10
C ASN A 603 -0.47 -6.11 -1.24
N LEU A 604 -1.59 -5.40 -1.40
CA LEU A 604 -2.90 -6.01 -1.56
C LEU A 604 -2.89 -7.02 -2.71
N ALA A 605 -2.37 -6.64 -3.88
CA ALA A 605 -2.34 -7.49 -5.08
C ALA A 605 -1.58 -8.82 -4.90
N ASP A 606 -0.61 -8.86 -3.98
CA ASP A 606 0.19 -10.05 -3.65
C ASP A 606 -0.54 -11.03 -2.74
N LEU A 607 -1.58 -10.57 -2.04
CA LEU A 607 -2.39 -11.44 -1.20
C LEU A 607 -3.19 -12.42 -2.08
N PRO A 608 -3.38 -13.69 -1.64
CA PRO A 608 -4.30 -14.60 -2.30
C PRO A 608 -5.72 -14.00 -2.35
N GLY A 609 -6.21 -13.67 -3.54
CA GLY A 609 -7.51 -13.01 -3.72
C GLY A 609 -7.53 -11.53 -3.35
N GLY A 610 -6.37 -10.91 -3.12
CA GLY A 610 -6.18 -9.51 -2.76
C GLY A 610 -6.38 -8.53 -3.92
N ARG A 611 -7.45 -8.70 -4.71
CA ARG A 611 -7.70 -7.90 -5.91
C ARG A 611 -9.18 -7.63 -6.03
N GLN A 612 -9.55 -6.60 -6.79
CA GLN A 612 -10.96 -6.29 -7.00
C GLN A 612 -11.67 -7.48 -7.65
N LYS A 613 -12.68 -7.99 -6.94
CA LYS A 613 -13.56 -9.03 -7.47
C LYS A 613 -14.44 -8.45 -8.57
N VAL A 614 -14.55 -9.19 -9.66
CA VAL A 614 -15.34 -8.81 -10.83
C VAL A 614 -16.64 -9.60 -10.88
N SER A 615 -17.75 -8.88 -11.02
CA SER A 615 -19.05 -9.42 -11.36
C SER A 615 -19.83 -8.46 -12.26
N GLY A 616 -20.86 -8.94 -12.95
CA GLY A 616 -21.63 -8.15 -13.90
C GLY A 616 -20.92 -7.97 -15.24
N THR A 617 -21.00 -6.77 -15.82
CA THR A 617 -20.42 -6.47 -17.14
C THR A 617 -18.92 -6.27 -17.02
N PHE A 618 -18.15 -7.09 -17.75
CA PHE A 618 -16.71 -6.90 -17.93
C PHE A 618 -16.42 -5.97 -19.11
N ALA A 619 -17.08 -6.18 -20.25
CA ALA A 619 -16.95 -5.33 -21.43
C ALA A 619 -18.24 -5.29 -22.22
N ASN A 620 -18.75 -4.08 -22.49
CA ASN A 620 -19.86 -3.81 -23.41
C ASN A 620 -19.44 -2.92 -24.59
N PHE A 621 -18.17 -2.52 -24.64
CA PHE A 621 -17.57 -1.72 -25.72
C PHE A 621 -18.22 -0.35 -25.98
N GLU A 622 -19.10 0.11 -25.08
CA GLU A 622 -19.70 1.43 -25.15
C GLU A 622 -18.68 2.50 -24.79
N SER A 623 -18.89 3.72 -25.30
CA SER A 623 -18.07 4.86 -24.88
C SER A 623 -18.29 5.14 -23.39
N ASP A 624 -17.20 5.43 -22.68
CA ASP A 624 -17.29 5.88 -21.29
C ASP A 624 -18.15 7.16 -21.19
N VAL A 625 -18.93 7.22 -20.12
CA VAL A 625 -19.72 8.38 -19.73
C VAL A 625 -19.13 9.06 -18.49
N TYR A 626 -17.93 8.65 -18.06
CA TYR A 626 -17.10 9.30 -17.03
C TYR A 626 -17.82 9.42 -15.68
N GLY A 627 -18.57 8.37 -15.31
CA GLY A 627 -19.38 8.34 -14.09
C GLY A 627 -20.62 9.25 -14.12
N TRP A 628 -20.94 9.88 -15.25
CA TRP A 628 -22.13 10.71 -15.37
C TRP A 628 -23.38 9.88 -15.61
N GLU A 629 -24.45 10.28 -14.92
CA GLU A 629 -25.79 9.76 -15.08
C GLU A 629 -26.72 10.80 -15.69
N ALA A 630 -27.76 10.32 -16.37
CA ALA A 630 -28.86 11.14 -16.84
C ALA A 630 -30.17 10.81 -16.11
N GLN A 631 -30.95 11.84 -15.85
CA GLN A 631 -32.29 11.74 -15.31
C GLN A 631 -33.30 12.53 -16.14
N LEU A 632 -34.52 12.01 -16.24
CA LEU A 632 -35.68 12.71 -16.75
C LEU A 632 -36.67 12.88 -15.60
N ASN A 633 -36.93 14.12 -15.23
CA ASN A 633 -37.77 14.48 -14.07
C ASN A 633 -37.30 13.81 -12.77
N TRP A 634 -35.99 13.89 -12.49
CA TRP A 634 -35.35 13.30 -11.29
C TRP A 634 -35.48 11.78 -11.16
N SER A 635 -35.80 11.10 -12.26
CA SER A 635 -35.79 9.65 -12.35
C SER A 635 -34.70 9.21 -13.33
N PRO A 636 -33.88 8.20 -12.99
CA PRO A 636 -32.89 7.65 -13.91
C PRO A 636 -33.49 7.34 -15.28
N THR A 637 -32.73 7.64 -16.34
CA THR A 637 -33.22 7.48 -17.71
C THR A 637 -32.10 7.01 -18.62
N ASP A 638 -32.43 6.07 -19.51
CA ASP A 638 -31.48 5.59 -20.52
C ASP A 638 -31.31 6.61 -21.65
N GLY A 639 -30.18 6.50 -22.37
CA GLY A 639 -29.87 7.26 -23.58
C GLY A 639 -28.73 8.27 -23.45
N ILE A 640 -28.02 8.24 -22.31
CA ILE A 640 -26.76 8.97 -22.12
C ILE A 640 -25.62 8.24 -22.86
N THR A 641 -24.77 8.99 -23.55
CA THR A 641 -23.61 8.51 -24.33
C THR A 641 -22.71 9.70 -24.68
N THR A 642 -21.54 9.48 -25.29
CA THR A 642 -20.81 10.54 -26.01
C THR A 642 -21.28 10.71 -27.45
N SER A 643 -21.08 11.90 -28.02
CA SER A 643 -21.50 12.26 -29.38
C SER A 643 -20.66 13.35 -30.02
N THR A 644 -20.51 13.27 -31.33
CA THR A 644 -19.84 14.26 -32.18
C THR A 644 -20.80 15.31 -32.78
N ASN A 645 -22.08 15.30 -32.40
CA ASN A 645 -23.08 16.23 -32.95
C ASN A 645 -22.84 17.69 -32.55
N TRP A 646 -22.21 17.89 -31.40
CA TRP A 646 -21.70 19.16 -30.92
C TRP A 646 -20.58 18.88 -29.93
N ALA A 647 -19.57 19.73 -29.90
CA ALA A 647 -18.54 19.77 -28.89
C ALA A 647 -18.09 21.23 -28.75
N ALA A 648 -17.89 21.67 -27.52
CA ALA A 648 -17.29 22.96 -27.20
C ALA A 648 -15.76 22.90 -27.15
N SER A 649 -15.18 21.74 -26.86
CA SER A 649 -13.75 21.42 -26.95
C SER A 649 -13.61 20.06 -27.66
N GLY A 650 -12.53 19.84 -28.41
CA GLY A 650 -12.30 18.53 -29.05
C GLY A 650 -13.35 18.13 -30.12
N GLN A 651 -13.69 16.84 -30.16
CA GLN A 651 -14.65 16.21 -31.08
C GLN A 651 -15.94 15.71 -30.41
N ASN A 652 -15.92 15.39 -29.13
CA ASN A 652 -17.00 14.71 -28.42
C ASN A 652 -17.62 15.59 -27.33
N SER A 653 -18.87 15.33 -27.01
CA SER A 653 -19.53 15.81 -25.80
C SER A 653 -20.39 14.72 -25.22
N LEU A 654 -20.75 14.85 -23.94
CA LEU A 654 -21.75 13.99 -23.32
C LEU A 654 -23.14 14.43 -23.77
N VAL A 655 -23.96 13.49 -24.23
CA VAL A 655 -25.32 13.74 -24.72
C VAL A 655 -26.33 12.81 -24.07
N LEU A 656 -27.53 13.33 -23.85
CA LEU A 656 -28.75 12.55 -23.65
C LEU A 656 -29.65 12.76 -24.88
N SER A 657 -29.96 11.68 -25.60
CA SER A 657 -30.93 11.71 -26.70
C SER A 657 -32.27 11.10 -26.28
N LYS A 658 -33.38 11.80 -26.50
CA LYS A 658 -34.71 11.35 -26.05
C LYS A 658 -35.86 11.72 -26.98
N ASP A 659 -36.80 10.79 -27.13
CA ASP A 659 -38.15 11.07 -27.67
C ASP A 659 -39.01 11.68 -26.55
N MET A 660 -39.16 13.00 -26.58
CA MET A 660 -39.90 13.76 -25.57
C MET A 660 -41.42 13.55 -25.69
N THR A 661 -41.91 12.98 -26.80
CA THR A 661 -43.33 12.66 -26.95
C THR A 661 -43.79 11.48 -26.09
N GLN A 662 -42.84 10.68 -25.60
CA GLN A 662 -43.09 9.51 -24.75
C GLN A 662 -42.95 9.82 -23.25
N ALA A 663 -42.56 11.04 -22.88
CA ALA A 663 -42.35 11.41 -21.50
C ALA A 663 -43.68 11.72 -20.79
N ASP A 664 -43.93 11.08 -19.64
CA ASP A 664 -45.13 11.32 -18.84
C ASP A 664 -45.16 12.73 -18.21
N ALA A 665 -43.99 13.35 -18.04
CA ALA A 665 -43.78 14.72 -17.60
C ALA A 665 -42.57 15.35 -18.29
N LEU A 666 -42.52 16.69 -18.37
CA LEU A 666 -41.52 17.46 -19.12
C LEU A 666 -40.93 18.60 -18.27
N ASP A 667 -40.54 18.28 -17.04
CA ASP A 667 -40.07 19.27 -16.08
C ASP A 667 -38.58 19.56 -16.26
N ASN A 668 -37.76 18.51 -16.38
CA ASN A 668 -36.31 18.68 -16.51
C ASN A 668 -35.60 17.44 -17.06
N VAL A 669 -34.46 17.70 -17.71
CA VAL A 669 -33.40 16.72 -17.95
C VAL A 669 -32.23 17.11 -17.05
N VAL A 670 -31.64 16.15 -16.35
CA VAL A 670 -30.51 16.39 -15.44
C VAL A 670 -29.36 15.48 -15.82
N PHE A 671 -28.17 16.06 -15.95
CA PHE A 671 -26.90 15.36 -15.92
C PHE A 671 -26.29 15.55 -14.55
N GLN A 672 -25.75 14.49 -13.97
CA GLN A 672 -25.04 14.59 -12.69
C GLN A 672 -24.00 13.49 -12.54
N THR A 673 -22.96 13.76 -11.76
CA THR A 673 -21.96 12.78 -11.36
C THR A 673 -21.62 12.97 -9.88
N TYR A 674 -21.20 11.90 -9.22
CA TYR A 674 -20.72 11.86 -7.83
C TYR A 674 -19.35 11.19 -7.82
N PRO A 675 -18.28 11.95 -8.03
CA PRO A 675 -16.92 11.41 -7.99
C PRO A 675 -16.65 10.77 -6.64
N ALA A 676 -16.09 9.55 -6.63
CA ALA A 676 -15.94 8.75 -5.41
C ALA A 676 -15.18 9.47 -4.28
N ASN A 677 -14.18 10.29 -4.64
CA ASN A 677 -13.38 11.08 -3.71
C ASN A 677 -13.78 12.57 -3.67
N GLY A 678 -14.87 12.95 -4.35
CA GLY A 678 -15.19 14.34 -4.65
C GLY A 678 -14.16 14.99 -5.60
N ILE A 679 -14.29 16.30 -5.79
CA ILE A 679 -13.36 17.14 -6.55
C ILE A 679 -12.86 18.22 -5.61
N ASP A 680 -11.56 18.22 -5.37
CA ASP A 680 -10.88 19.26 -4.60
C ASP A 680 -10.99 20.59 -5.35
N VAL A 681 -11.55 21.58 -4.68
CA VAL A 681 -11.71 22.95 -5.16
C VAL A 681 -11.11 23.97 -4.20
N THR A 682 -10.21 23.56 -3.30
CA THR A 682 -9.43 24.47 -2.47
C THR A 682 -8.66 25.44 -3.38
N ASP A 683 -8.77 26.74 -3.07
CA ASP A 683 -8.23 27.84 -3.85
C ASP A 683 -8.75 27.95 -5.30
N VAL A 684 -9.81 27.23 -5.67
CA VAL A 684 -10.48 27.36 -6.97
C VAL A 684 -11.63 28.37 -6.88
N GLY A 685 -11.60 29.39 -7.73
CA GLY A 685 -12.62 30.44 -7.74
C GLY A 685 -13.90 30.07 -8.48
N THR A 686 -13.80 29.28 -9.55
CA THR A 686 -14.91 29.03 -10.46
C THR A 686 -14.93 27.62 -11.03
N LEU A 687 -16.11 27.00 -11.00
CA LEU A 687 -16.46 25.84 -11.81
C LEU A 687 -17.29 26.30 -13.02
N SER A 688 -16.94 25.88 -14.23
CA SER A 688 -17.71 26.16 -15.44
C SER A 688 -18.00 24.90 -16.27
N ILE A 689 -19.10 24.93 -17.01
CA ILE A 689 -19.50 23.86 -17.95
C ILE A 689 -20.17 24.48 -19.17
N LYS A 690 -19.91 23.95 -20.35
CA LYS A 690 -20.61 24.36 -21.57
C LYS A 690 -21.73 23.39 -21.88
N VAL A 691 -22.85 23.95 -22.33
CA VAL A 691 -24.07 23.21 -22.58
C VAL A 691 -24.65 23.56 -23.93
N ASN A 692 -25.33 22.61 -24.56
CA ASN A 692 -26.07 22.83 -25.79
C ASN A 692 -27.35 22.00 -25.84
N ALA A 693 -28.26 22.35 -26.74
CA ALA A 693 -29.47 21.60 -26.99
C ALA A 693 -29.80 21.59 -28.49
N ILE A 694 -30.04 20.40 -29.05
CA ILE A 694 -30.34 20.19 -30.48
C ILE A 694 -31.72 19.56 -30.59
N ASN A 695 -32.56 20.06 -31.49
CA ASN A 695 -33.94 19.60 -31.68
C ASN A 695 -34.81 19.60 -30.40
N ALA A 696 -34.42 20.35 -29.37
CA ALA A 696 -35.08 20.34 -28.05
C ALA A 696 -36.04 21.53 -27.80
N GLY A 697 -36.30 22.33 -28.84
CA GLY A 697 -37.11 23.55 -28.76
C GLY A 697 -36.29 24.83 -28.57
N THR A 698 -36.94 25.99 -28.67
CA THR A 698 -36.27 27.32 -28.61
C THR A 698 -36.28 27.94 -27.21
N ASN A 699 -36.91 27.30 -26.23
CA ASN A 699 -37.09 27.84 -24.87
C ASN A 699 -36.20 27.13 -23.83
N VAL A 700 -35.26 26.30 -24.29
CA VAL A 700 -34.40 25.53 -23.42
C VAL A 700 -33.51 26.48 -22.61
N ASN A 701 -33.47 26.26 -21.31
CA ASN A 701 -32.55 26.92 -20.39
C ASN A 701 -31.89 25.87 -19.50
N ALA A 702 -30.74 26.21 -18.95
CA ALA A 702 -29.93 25.31 -18.14
C ALA A 702 -29.37 25.99 -16.89
N HIS A 703 -29.18 25.21 -15.83
CA HIS A 703 -28.51 25.61 -14.60
C HIS A 703 -27.38 24.63 -14.34
N ILE A 704 -26.22 25.13 -13.93
CA ILE A 704 -25.18 24.33 -13.29
C ILE A 704 -25.49 24.20 -11.80
N PHE A 705 -25.05 23.13 -11.15
CA PHE A 705 -25.10 23.00 -9.69
C PHE A 705 -23.93 22.17 -9.17
N PHE A 706 -23.64 22.33 -7.87
CA PHE A 706 -22.76 21.44 -7.11
C PHE A 706 -23.38 21.09 -5.75
N LYS A 707 -22.83 20.03 -5.13
CA LYS A 707 -23.06 19.59 -3.76
C LYS A 707 -21.71 19.46 -3.04
N ALA A 708 -21.68 19.81 -1.75
CA ALA A 708 -20.50 19.70 -0.88
C ALA A 708 -20.80 18.76 0.32
N PRO A 709 -19.76 18.26 1.04
CA PRO A 709 -19.92 17.27 2.11
C PRO A 709 -20.80 17.70 3.29
N ASP A 710 -20.89 19.00 3.56
CA ASP A 710 -21.69 19.57 4.66
C ASP A 710 -23.17 19.81 4.27
N GLY A 711 -23.57 19.33 3.09
CA GLY A 711 -24.89 19.52 2.52
C GLY A 711 -25.10 20.89 1.88
N VAL A 712 -24.05 21.71 1.74
CA VAL A 712 -24.12 22.94 0.94
C VAL A 712 -24.36 22.58 -0.52
N GLU A 713 -25.40 23.17 -1.09
CA GLU A 713 -25.68 23.09 -2.52
C GLU A 713 -25.78 24.51 -3.09
N SER A 714 -25.27 24.70 -4.30
CA SER A 714 -25.41 25.95 -5.04
C SER A 714 -26.13 25.73 -6.36
N TRP A 715 -27.13 26.58 -6.62
CA TRP A 715 -28.01 26.51 -7.78
C TRP A 715 -28.20 27.91 -8.39
N PRO A 716 -27.25 28.41 -9.20
CA PRO A 716 -27.40 29.64 -9.95
C PRO A 716 -28.66 29.69 -10.82
N GLU A 717 -29.09 30.90 -11.19
CA GLU A 717 -30.24 31.12 -12.07
C GLU A 717 -30.07 30.49 -13.46
N ALA A 718 -31.19 30.13 -14.09
CA ALA A 718 -31.17 29.50 -15.41
C ALA A 718 -30.66 30.45 -16.47
N VAL A 719 -29.81 29.96 -17.36
CA VAL A 719 -29.37 30.69 -18.55
C VAL A 719 -30.00 30.05 -19.78
N ALA A 720 -30.52 30.88 -20.70
CA ALA A 720 -31.06 30.39 -21.96
C ALA A 720 -29.94 29.73 -22.79
N VAL A 721 -30.20 28.52 -23.29
CA VAL A 721 -29.24 27.80 -24.13
C VAL A 721 -29.32 28.34 -25.55
N SER A 722 -28.22 28.92 -26.05
CA SER A 722 -28.12 29.49 -27.39
C SER A 722 -27.62 28.50 -28.42
N GLU A 723 -28.01 28.71 -29.68
CA GLU A 723 -27.49 27.99 -30.84
C GLU A 723 -25.95 28.17 -30.91
N GLY A 724 -25.21 27.06 -30.82
CA GLY A 724 -23.74 27.04 -30.76
C GLY A 724 -23.15 26.76 -29.37
N GLY A 725 -23.97 26.70 -28.32
CA GLY A 725 -23.57 26.39 -26.96
C GLY A 725 -23.60 27.60 -26.03
N THR A 726 -23.63 27.35 -24.72
CA THR A 726 -23.68 28.36 -23.66
C THR A 726 -22.80 27.92 -22.49
N GLU A 727 -21.97 28.81 -21.97
CA GLU A 727 -21.17 28.53 -20.77
C GLU A 727 -21.97 28.89 -19.51
N LEU A 728 -22.02 27.97 -18.56
CA LEU A 728 -22.56 28.15 -17.23
C LEU A 728 -21.38 28.21 -16.25
N THR A 729 -21.48 29.06 -15.24
CA THR A 729 -20.43 29.25 -14.24
C THR A 729 -21.04 29.29 -12.84
N ILE A 730 -20.34 28.71 -11.87
CA ILE A 730 -20.68 28.70 -10.46
C ILE A 730 -19.45 29.04 -9.63
N ASP A 731 -19.68 29.80 -8.57
CA ASP A 731 -18.64 30.23 -7.62
C ASP A 731 -18.34 29.10 -6.63
N THR A 732 -17.07 28.81 -6.43
CA THR A 732 -16.59 27.74 -5.54
C THR A 732 -15.74 28.28 -4.38
N THR A 733 -15.55 29.60 -4.25
CA THR A 733 -14.57 30.16 -3.28
C THR A 733 -14.84 29.85 -1.81
N ASP A 734 -16.06 29.47 -1.47
CA ASP A 734 -16.50 29.22 -0.08
C ASP A 734 -16.52 27.71 0.28
N ILE A 735 -16.03 26.83 -0.60
CA ILE A 735 -15.96 25.39 -0.38
C ILE A 735 -14.58 24.85 -0.78
N ASP A 736 -14.21 23.72 -0.17
CA ASP A 736 -12.95 23.02 -0.47
C ASP A 736 -13.19 21.73 -1.27
N LEU A 737 -14.41 21.19 -1.26
CA LEU A 737 -14.71 19.91 -1.91
C LEU A 737 -16.11 19.89 -2.54
N ILE A 738 -16.19 19.43 -3.78
CA ILE A 738 -17.44 19.11 -4.46
C ILE A 738 -17.66 17.59 -4.44
N THR A 739 -18.72 17.12 -3.78
CA THR A 739 -19.09 15.69 -3.75
C THR A 739 -20.00 15.27 -4.89
N GLY A 740 -20.63 16.24 -5.55
CA GLY A 740 -21.37 15.99 -6.78
C GLY A 740 -21.60 17.27 -7.57
N LEU A 741 -21.66 17.16 -8.89
CA LEU A 741 -21.98 18.29 -9.76
C LEU A 741 -22.94 17.87 -10.86
N GLY A 742 -23.57 18.86 -11.49
CA GLY A 742 -24.42 18.56 -12.61
C GLY A 742 -24.97 19.77 -13.35
N VAL A 743 -25.79 19.46 -14.36
CA VAL A 743 -26.53 20.43 -15.15
C VAL A 743 -27.99 20.01 -15.24
N ARG A 744 -28.88 20.96 -15.00
CA ARG A 744 -30.32 20.78 -15.18
C ARG A 744 -30.84 21.61 -16.35
N PHE A 745 -31.33 20.96 -17.39
CA PHE A 745 -32.08 21.55 -18.50
C PHE A 745 -33.58 21.64 -18.19
N GLN A 746 -34.22 22.72 -18.62
CA GLN A 746 -35.67 22.95 -18.52
C GLN A 746 -36.21 23.62 -19.78
N GLY A 747 -37.52 23.85 -19.84
CA GLY A 747 -38.17 24.46 -21.01
C GLY A 747 -38.27 23.51 -22.20
N LEU A 748 -38.41 22.22 -21.91
CA LEU A 748 -38.34 21.10 -22.86
C LEU A 748 -39.51 21.14 -23.87
N ASP A 749 -39.23 20.78 -25.13
CA ASP A 749 -40.26 20.66 -26.17
C ASP A 749 -40.85 19.25 -26.22
N GLY A 750 -42.07 19.10 -25.71
CA GLY A 750 -42.81 17.83 -25.74
C GLY A 750 -43.23 17.32 -27.11
N THR A 751 -42.95 18.06 -28.18
CA THR A 751 -43.18 17.61 -29.56
C THR A 751 -41.92 17.07 -30.24
N ALA A 752 -40.76 17.21 -29.61
CA ALA A 752 -39.50 16.71 -30.11
C ALA A 752 -39.44 15.19 -30.01
N THR A 753 -39.18 14.52 -31.14
CA THR A 753 -39.05 13.06 -31.21
C THR A 753 -37.61 12.58 -31.06
N GLU A 754 -36.65 13.50 -31.08
CA GLU A 754 -35.21 13.25 -30.99
C GLU A 754 -34.51 14.49 -30.40
N ALA A 755 -34.95 14.91 -29.21
CA ALA A 755 -34.31 16.00 -28.50
C ALA A 755 -32.95 15.55 -27.96
N GLN A 756 -31.93 16.39 -28.12
CA GLN A 756 -30.60 16.16 -27.56
C GLN A 756 -30.25 17.28 -26.59
N TYR A 757 -29.75 16.90 -25.42
CA TYR A 757 -29.20 17.79 -24.40
C TYR A 757 -27.74 17.40 -24.23
N LEU A 758 -26.83 18.36 -24.30
CA LEU A 758 -25.39 18.09 -24.35
C LEU A 758 -24.64 18.93 -23.32
N ILE A 759 -23.64 18.33 -22.68
CA ILE A 759 -22.69 19.01 -21.81
C ILE A 759 -21.26 18.72 -22.29
N ASP A 760 -20.39 19.71 -22.17
CA ASP A 760 -18.98 19.60 -22.55
C ASP A 760 -18.11 20.60 -21.77
N ASP A 761 -16.79 20.41 -21.80
CA ASP A 761 -15.79 21.39 -21.40
C ASP A 761 -15.96 21.85 -19.94
N VAL A 762 -15.98 20.89 -19.01
CA VAL A 762 -16.08 21.16 -17.57
C VAL A 762 -14.73 21.62 -17.05
N ARG A 763 -14.68 22.76 -16.35
CA ARG A 763 -13.42 23.40 -15.93
C ARG A 763 -13.44 23.92 -14.50
N LEU A 764 -12.27 23.91 -13.86
CA LEU A 764 -11.95 24.60 -12.61
C LEU A 764 -10.95 25.72 -12.90
N ASP A 765 -11.34 26.99 -12.71
CA ASP A 765 -10.53 28.17 -13.04
C ASP A 765 -9.90 28.15 -14.45
N GLY A 766 -10.63 27.55 -15.40
CA GLY A 766 -10.20 27.40 -16.79
C GLY A 766 -9.42 26.12 -17.10
N ASN A 767 -9.01 25.34 -16.08
CA ASN A 767 -8.40 24.03 -16.25
C ASN A 767 -9.47 22.97 -16.48
N GLN A 768 -9.37 22.20 -17.56
CA GLN A 768 -10.38 21.23 -17.95
C GLN A 768 -10.29 19.96 -17.09
N ILE A 769 -11.42 19.55 -16.51
CA ILE A 769 -11.56 18.35 -15.66
C ILE A 769 -12.46 17.27 -16.29
N TYR A 770 -13.34 17.65 -17.22
CA TYR A 770 -14.01 16.71 -18.12
C TYR A 770 -14.04 17.30 -19.53
N ASP A 771 -13.54 16.55 -20.50
CA ASP A 771 -13.59 16.88 -21.92
C ASP A 771 -14.45 15.92 -22.73
N PHE A 772 -14.87 14.81 -22.12
CA PHE A 772 -15.69 13.76 -22.74
C PHE A 772 -15.05 13.16 -24.00
N GLU A 773 -13.74 13.34 -24.18
CA GLU A 773 -12.96 12.73 -25.23
C GLU A 773 -12.50 11.34 -24.83
N PRO A 774 -12.58 10.33 -25.71
CA PRO A 774 -12.00 9.02 -25.43
C PRO A 774 -10.56 9.13 -24.93
N ASP A 775 -10.20 8.27 -23.97
CA ASP A 775 -8.86 8.22 -23.40
C ASP A 775 -7.79 8.15 -24.52
N PRO A 776 -6.85 9.11 -24.57
CA PRO A 776 -5.77 9.11 -25.56
C PRO A 776 -4.72 8.02 -25.31
N MET A 777 -4.94 7.09 -24.37
CA MET A 777 -4.08 5.95 -24.06
C MET A 777 -2.68 6.40 -23.59
N GLY A 778 -2.65 7.38 -22.67
CA GLY A 778 -1.41 7.92 -22.12
C GLY A 778 -0.65 8.87 -23.06
N TRP A 779 -1.24 9.26 -24.19
CA TRP A 779 -0.64 10.25 -25.08
C TRP A 779 -1.04 11.68 -24.72
N ALA A 780 -0.07 12.58 -24.77
CA ALA A 780 -0.26 14.01 -24.61
C ALA A 780 0.15 14.76 -25.89
N ALA A 781 -0.49 15.91 -26.11
CA ALA A 781 -0.11 16.83 -27.16
C ALA A 781 0.52 18.11 -26.60
N GLN A 782 1.48 18.63 -27.34
CA GLN A 782 2.15 19.88 -27.04
C GLN A 782 2.24 20.76 -28.29
N VAL A 783 2.08 22.06 -28.11
CA VAL A 783 2.40 23.07 -29.11
C VAL A 783 3.60 23.87 -28.61
N ASN A 784 4.68 23.86 -29.38
CA ASN A 784 5.97 24.45 -29.00
C ASN A 784 6.45 23.98 -27.60
N TRP A 785 6.29 22.69 -27.32
CA TRP A 785 6.69 22.04 -26.05
C TRP A 785 5.88 22.45 -24.82
N SER A 786 4.77 23.17 -25.01
CA SER A 786 3.80 23.45 -23.96
C SER A 786 2.61 22.52 -24.09
N ASN A 787 2.23 21.84 -23.00
CA ASN A 787 1.05 20.97 -22.95
C ASN A 787 -0.18 21.72 -23.46
N THR A 788 -0.90 21.09 -24.39
CA THR A 788 -2.02 21.70 -25.08
C THR A 788 -3.13 20.67 -25.26
N SER A 789 -4.33 20.98 -24.76
CA SER A 789 -5.51 20.11 -24.89
C SER A 789 -5.98 19.95 -26.34
N GLY A 790 -6.77 18.90 -26.60
CA GLY A 790 -7.33 18.59 -27.93
C GLY A 790 -6.74 17.36 -28.60
N ILE A 791 -6.04 16.51 -27.83
CA ILE A 791 -5.72 15.15 -28.24
C ILE A 791 -6.91 14.25 -27.92
N THR A 792 -7.24 13.30 -28.80
CA THR A 792 -8.40 12.41 -28.68
C THR A 792 -8.25 11.22 -29.65
N LEU A 793 -9.14 10.24 -29.57
CA LEU A 793 -9.28 9.19 -30.59
C LEU A 793 -10.29 9.62 -31.67
N SER A 794 -9.92 9.46 -32.94
CA SER A 794 -10.75 9.90 -34.06
C SER A 794 -10.90 8.84 -35.14
N ARG A 795 -12.09 8.79 -35.74
CA ARG A 795 -12.42 7.93 -36.89
C ARG A 795 -12.28 8.65 -38.24
N ASP A 796 -11.81 9.89 -38.23
CA ASP A 796 -11.64 10.71 -39.44
C ASP A 796 -10.54 10.16 -40.36
N TRP A 797 -9.53 9.53 -39.76
CA TRP A 797 -8.44 8.84 -40.45
C TRP A 797 -7.95 7.66 -39.60
N SER A 798 -7.44 6.64 -40.27
CA SER A 798 -6.77 5.48 -39.68
C SER A 798 -5.95 4.82 -40.79
N SER A 799 -4.81 4.25 -40.42
CA SER A 799 -3.96 3.42 -41.27
C SER A 799 -4.28 1.93 -41.13
N ASP A 800 -4.77 1.49 -39.98
CA ASP A 800 -5.26 0.14 -39.69
C ASP A 800 -6.43 0.22 -38.70
N GLY A 801 -7.51 -0.53 -38.97
CA GLY A 801 -8.74 -0.47 -38.16
C GLY A 801 -9.68 0.68 -38.54
N ALA A 802 -10.29 1.30 -37.53
CA ALA A 802 -11.35 2.29 -37.65
C ALA A 802 -11.05 3.64 -36.99
N GLN A 803 -10.04 3.73 -36.14
CA GLN A 803 -9.66 4.96 -35.46
C GLN A 803 -8.14 5.13 -35.37
N SER A 804 -7.72 6.34 -35.00
CA SER A 804 -6.34 6.71 -34.76
C SER A 804 -6.29 7.78 -33.68
N LEU A 805 -5.11 7.98 -33.10
CA LEU A 805 -4.90 9.13 -32.21
C LEU A 805 -4.83 10.40 -33.04
N ALA A 806 -5.58 11.41 -32.62
CA ALA A 806 -5.70 12.68 -33.31
C ALA A 806 -5.40 13.84 -32.36
N PHE A 807 -4.66 14.83 -32.84
CA PHE A 807 -4.60 16.16 -32.23
C PHE A 807 -5.24 17.18 -33.16
N ILE A 808 -6.28 17.84 -32.70
CA ILE A 808 -7.08 18.76 -33.51
C ILE A 808 -7.10 20.13 -32.85
N LYS A 809 -6.63 21.16 -33.58
CA LYS A 809 -6.47 22.48 -32.99
C LYS A 809 -6.62 23.65 -33.96
N ASP A 810 -7.22 24.72 -33.47
CA ASP A 810 -7.07 26.07 -34.05
C ASP A 810 -5.70 26.63 -33.64
N LEU A 811 -4.70 26.47 -34.49
CA LEU A 811 -3.35 26.99 -34.26
C LEU A 811 -3.32 28.53 -34.29
N SER A 812 -4.25 29.17 -35.01
CA SER A 812 -4.34 30.63 -35.09
C SER A 812 -4.71 31.28 -33.77
N ALA A 813 -5.42 30.54 -32.89
CA ALA A 813 -5.76 30.95 -31.53
C ALA A 813 -4.59 30.85 -30.54
N LEU A 814 -3.53 30.10 -30.88
CA LEU A 814 -2.37 29.87 -30.00
C LEU A 814 -1.17 30.78 -30.30
N GLY A 815 -1.26 31.63 -31.33
CA GLY A 815 -0.15 32.47 -31.78
C GLY A 815 0.82 31.72 -32.68
N VAL A 816 2.11 32.09 -32.65
CA VAL A 816 3.13 31.45 -33.53
C VAL A 816 3.32 30.00 -33.10
N SER A 817 2.88 29.07 -33.93
CA SER A 817 3.00 27.63 -33.74
C SER A 817 4.00 27.07 -34.76
N GLU A 818 5.13 26.54 -34.30
CA GLU A 818 6.17 25.96 -35.15
C GLU A 818 6.22 24.44 -35.06
N ASN A 819 5.89 23.90 -33.89
CA ASN A 819 6.01 22.48 -33.57
C ASN A 819 4.74 21.97 -32.91
N VAL A 820 4.22 20.87 -33.43
CA VAL A 820 3.18 20.08 -32.77
C VAL A 820 3.80 18.74 -32.42
N VAL A 821 3.78 18.38 -31.14
CA VAL A 821 4.36 17.14 -30.62
C VAL A 821 3.25 16.31 -30.02
N MET A 822 3.16 15.06 -30.44
CA MET A 822 2.31 14.04 -29.81
C MET A 822 3.27 13.00 -29.22
N GLN A 823 3.22 12.77 -27.92
CA GLN A 823 4.16 11.87 -27.25
C GLN A 823 3.52 11.19 -26.03
N THR A 824 4.11 10.08 -25.63
CA THR A 824 3.75 9.31 -24.44
C THR A 824 5.01 8.87 -23.69
N TYR A 825 4.86 8.61 -22.40
CA TYR A 825 5.86 7.97 -21.54
C TYR A 825 5.18 6.79 -20.85
N PRO A 826 5.15 5.60 -21.49
CA PRO A 826 4.50 4.44 -20.92
C PRO A 826 5.21 4.02 -19.63
N GLU A 827 4.42 3.74 -18.61
CA GLU A 827 4.89 3.13 -17.37
C GLU A 827 5.57 1.78 -17.66
N GLY A 828 6.72 1.52 -17.03
CA GLY A 828 7.58 0.37 -17.33
C GLY A 828 8.30 0.44 -18.70
N GLY A 829 8.05 1.47 -19.51
CA GLY A 829 8.62 1.64 -20.84
C GLY A 829 8.11 0.61 -21.87
N ILE A 830 8.65 0.69 -23.08
CA ILE A 830 8.39 -0.25 -24.18
C ILE A 830 9.62 -1.15 -24.34
N ASP A 831 9.44 -2.45 -24.12
CA ASP A 831 10.48 -3.45 -24.39
C ASP A 831 10.75 -3.56 -25.90
N VAL A 832 11.97 -3.22 -26.29
CA VAL A 832 12.48 -3.32 -27.65
C VAL A 832 13.70 -4.24 -27.76
N ALA A 833 13.94 -5.06 -26.74
CA ALA A 833 14.99 -6.06 -26.77
C ALA A 833 14.81 -7.00 -27.98
N ASP A 834 15.91 -7.26 -28.66
CA ASP A 834 15.98 -8.06 -29.89
C ASP A 834 15.10 -7.53 -31.05
N LYS A 835 14.63 -6.28 -31.01
CA LYS A 835 13.92 -5.61 -32.11
C LYS A 835 14.87 -4.76 -32.93
N SER A 836 14.58 -4.59 -34.21
CA SER A 836 15.41 -3.78 -35.11
C SER A 836 14.79 -2.43 -35.44
N THR A 837 13.47 -2.40 -35.60
CA THR A 837 12.75 -1.26 -36.15
C THR A 837 11.47 -0.97 -35.38
N LEU A 838 11.26 0.31 -35.07
CA LEU A 838 9.99 0.84 -34.62
C LEU A 838 9.40 1.70 -35.74
N THR A 839 8.13 1.47 -36.07
CA THR A 839 7.40 2.20 -37.12
C THR A 839 6.07 2.70 -36.63
N LEU A 840 5.59 3.80 -37.19
CA LEU A 840 4.22 4.29 -37.01
C LEU A 840 3.75 5.04 -38.25
N HIS A 841 2.45 5.18 -38.44
CA HIS A 841 1.89 5.98 -39.52
C HIS A 841 1.50 7.36 -39.01
N ALA A 842 1.82 8.40 -39.77
CA ALA A 842 1.48 9.78 -39.47
C ALA A 842 0.70 10.41 -40.63
N TYR A 843 -0.33 11.19 -40.32
CA TYR A 843 -1.15 11.88 -41.30
C TYR A 843 -1.53 13.27 -40.80
N THR A 844 -1.68 14.23 -41.73
CA THR A 844 -2.20 15.56 -41.37
C THR A 844 -3.19 16.06 -42.42
N THR A 845 -4.11 16.91 -41.98
CA THR A 845 -4.93 17.75 -42.87
C THR A 845 -5.06 19.15 -42.29
N ASP A 846 -5.22 20.14 -43.18
CA ASP A 846 -5.36 21.56 -42.83
C ASP A 846 -4.20 22.13 -41.96
N SER A 847 -3.04 21.45 -41.90
CA SER A 847 -1.87 21.87 -41.13
C SER A 847 -0.86 22.69 -41.94
N GLY A 848 -1.10 22.90 -43.24
CA GLY A 848 -0.20 23.61 -44.16
C GLY A 848 0.57 22.67 -45.10
N ALA A 849 0.74 23.09 -46.36
CA ALA A 849 1.31 22.26 -47.42
C ALA A 849 2.80 21.91 -47.26
N ALA A 850 3.50 22.51 -46.30
CA ALA A 850 4.90 22.26 -46.00
C ALA A 850 5.10 21.35 -44.77
N THR A 851 4.02 20.83 -44.18
CA THR A 851 4.10 20.03 -42.96
C THR A 851 4.94 18.77 -43.19
N ASP A 852 5.87 18.53 -42.28
CA ASP A 852 6.70 17.33 -42.22
C ASP A 852 6.66 16.76 -40.79
N ALA A 853 7.07 15.50 -40.62
CA ALA A 853 7.07 14.82 -39.33
C ALA A 853 8.32 13.96 -39.14
N HIS A 854 8.77 13.83 -37.90
CA HIS A 854 9.73 12.81 -37.49
C HIS A 854 9.23 12.08 -36.25
N ILE A 855 9.46 10.77 -36.22
CA ILE A 855 9.35 9.93 -35.03
C ILE A 855 10.58 10.16 -34.14
N PHE A 856 10.46 9.97 -32.83
CA PHE A 856 11.60 9.97 -31.92
C PHE A 856 11.35 9.05 -30.73
N PHE A 857 12.43 8.64 -30.04
CA PHE A 857 12.35 7.94 -28.75
C PHE A 857 13.34 8.50 -27.72
N LYS A 858 13.10 8.17 -26.45
CA LYS A 858 14.02 8.34 -25.31
C LYS A 858 14.17 7.02 -24.55
N ALA A 859 15.39 6.65 -24.19
CA ALA A 859 15.73 5.44 -23.44
C ALA A 859 16.13 5.76 -21.98
N PRO A 860 16.11 4.77 -21.06
CA PRO A 860 16.41 4.97 -19.63
C PRO A 860 17.79 5.57 -19.34
N ASP A 861 18.79 5.24 -20.17
CA ASP A 861 20.15 5.74 -20.04
C ASP A 861 20.34 7.16 -20.60
N GLY A 862 19.24 7.81 -20.99
CA GLY A 862 19.20 9.14 -21.58
C GLY A 862 19.53 9.18 -23.08
N VAL A 863 19.66 8.03 -23.75
CA VAL A 863 19.83 7.98 -25.21
C VAL A 863 18.55 8.44 -25.89
N GLU A 864 18.67 9.38 -26.83
CA GLU A 864 17.58 9.82 -27.69
C GLU A 864 17.94 9.65 -29.16
N SER A 865 16.93 9.35 -30.00
CA SER A 865 17.10 9.27 -31.45
C SER A 865 16.03 10.09 -32.17
N TRP A 866 16.49 10.88 -33.16
CA TRP A 866 15.67 11.82 -33.93
C TRP A 866 16.03 11.72 -35.43
N PRO A 867 15.43 10.78 -36.18
CA PRO A 867 15.58 10.68 -37.63
C PRO A 867 15.17 11.97 -38.38
N ASP A 868 15.62 12.08 -39.63
CA ASP A 868 15.26 13.19 -40.51
C ASP A 868 13.74 13.28 -40.72
N ALA A 869 13.21 14.51 -40.76
CA ALA A 869 11.79 14.74 -41.02
C ALA A 869 11.37 14.32 -42.43
N VAL A 870 10.19 13.72 -42.54
CA VAL A 870 9.57 13.26 -43.78
C VAL A 870 8.32 14.09 -44.05
N ALA A 871 8.15 14.56 -45.28
CA ALA A 871 6.95 15.29 -45.68
C ALA A 871 5.70 14.44 -45.48
N VAL A 872 4.68 14.97 -44.80
CA VAL A 872 3.43 14.25 -44.57
C VAL A 872 2.43 14.61 -45.67
N GLY A 873 1.93 13.58 -46.37
CA GLY A 873 1.07 13.73 -47.55
C GLY A 873 -0.38 13.31 -47.32
N ALA A 874 -1.20 13.47 -48.36
CA ALA A 874 -2.64 13.16 -48.34
C ALA A 874 -2.97 11.66 -48.15
N ASP A 875 -1.99 10.78 -48.31
CA ASP A 875 -2.12 9.32 -48.10
C ASP A 875 -1.53 8.86 -46.76
N GLY A 876 -1.03 9.79 -45.92
CA GLY A 876 -0.23 9.47 -44.74
C GLY A 876 1.22 9.10 -45.10
N VAL A 877 2.05 8.87 -44.08
CA VAL A 877 3.42 8.41 -44.23
C VAL A 877 3.79 7.47 -43.09
N GLU A 878 4.49 6.39 -43.41
CA GLU A 878 5.12 5.53 -42.40
C GLU A 878 6.46 6.15 -41.99
N LEU A 879 6.60 6.44 -40.70
CA LEU A 879 7.84 6.88 -40.07
C LEU A 879 8.53 5.66 -39.47
N SER A 880 9.86 5.64 -39.49
CA SER A 880 10.67 4.51 -39.01
C SER A 880 11.90 4.98 -38.26
N ILE A 881 12.24 4.27 -37.19
CA ILE A 881 13.41 4.52 -36.34
C ILE A 881 14.09 3.20 -35.97
N ASP A 882 15.42 3.22 -35.92
CA ASP A 882 16.26 2.09 -35.53
C ASP A 882 16.31 1.99 -34.00
N VAL A 883 16.03 0.80 -33.47
CA VAL A 883 16.02 0.51 -32.03
C VAL A 883 16.97 -0.65 -31.66
N ALA A 884 17.82 -1.10 -32.60
CA ALA A 884 18.62 -2.32 -32.45
C ALA A 884 19.70 -2.27 -31.37
N GLU A 885 20.07 -1.07 -30.89
CA GLU A 885 21.12 -0.86 -29.89
C GLU A 885 20.59 -0.60 -28.47
N ILE A 886 19.27 -0.61 -28.28
CA ILE A 886 18.63 -0.38 -26.97
C ILE A 886 17.74 -1.56 -26.59
N ALA A 887 17.45 -1.70 -25.30
CA ALA A 887 16.53 -2.71 -24.79
C ALA A 887 15.15 -2.14 -24.43
N GLN A 888 15.06 -0.84 -24.18
CA GLN A 888 13.85 -0.21 -23.67
C GLN A 888 13.71 1.24 -24.16
N ILE A 889 12.46 1.67 -24.35
CA ILE A 889 12.07 3.05 -24.65
C ILE A 889 11.17 3.56 -23.52
N ASP A 890 11.55 4.64 -22.85
CA ASP A 890 10.72 5.27 -21.81
C ASP A 890 9.81 6.35 -22.39
N GLY A 891 10.18 6.95 -23.52
CA GLY A 891 9.39 7.97 -24.17
C GLY A 891 9.34 7.78 -25.68
N LEU A 892 8.15 7.87 -26.26
CA LEU A 892 7.93 7.74 -27.71
C LEU A 892 7.10 8.93 -28.19
N GLY A 893 7.43 9.48 -29.37
CA GLY A 893 6.59 10.51 -29.94
C GLY A 893 6.81 10.80 -31.42
N VAL A 894 5.96 11.69 -31.92
CA VAL A 894 6.00 12.27 -33.26
C VAL A 894 5.96 13.78 -33.13
N ARG A 895 6.88 14.44 -33.82
CA ARG A 895 6.88 15.90 -33.95
C ARG A 895 6.60 16.30 -35.39
N PHE A 896 5.48 16.98 -35.57
CA PHE A 896 5.12 17.67 -36.80
C PHE A 896 5.73 19.08 -36.82
N ASN A 897 6.48 19.40 -37.87
CA ASN A 897 7.12 20.70 -38.07
C ASN A 897 6.55 21.40 -39.29
N SER A 898 7.01 22.64 -39.50
CA SER A 898 6.67 23.44 -40.68
C SER A 898 5.16 23.65 -40.83
N VAL A 899 4.43 23.65 -39.70
CA VAL A 899 2.99 23.81 -39.63
C VAL A 899 2.58 25.26 -39.94
N ASP A 900 1.42 25.44 -40.56
CA ASP A 900 0.82 26.75 -40.80
C ASP A 900 0.15 27.25 -39.51
N SER A 901 0.80 28.18 -38.82
CA SER A 901 0.26 28.78 -37.60
C SER A 901 -1.05 29.56 -37.81
N ALA A 902 -1.45 29.84 -39.05
CA ALA A 902 -2.75 30.46 -39.36
C ALA A 902 -3.88 29.43 -39.58
N ALA A 903 -3.58 28.13 -39.50
CA ALA A 903 -4.58 27.08 -39.62
C ALA A 903 -5.60 27.16 -38.48
N THR A 904 -6.88 27.25 -38.83
CA THR A 904 -7.98 27.34 -37.85
C THR A 904 -8.53 25.96 -37.45
N ASN A 905 -8.06 24.89 -38.08
CA ASN A 905 -8.54 23.52 -37.86
C ASN A 905 -7.47 22.49 -38.27
N ALA A 906 -6.23 22.70 -37.85
CA ALA A 906 -5.14 21.78 -38.15
C ALA A 906 -5.40 20.44 -37.45
N LYS A 907 -5.28 19.35 -38.19
CA LYS A 907 -5.45 17.99 -37.66
C LYS A 907 -4.19 17.17 -37.92
N PHE A 908 -3.74 16.49 -36.88
CA PHE A 908 -2.56 15.65 -36.88
C PHE A 908 -2.97 14.28 -36.35
N TYR A 909 -2.53 13.22 -37.00
CA TYR A 909 -2.91 11.86 -36.67
C TYR A 909 -1.69 10.98 -36.59
N ILE A 910 -1.69 10.05 -35.64
CA ILE A 910 -0.75 8.94 -35.59
C ILE A 910 -1.50 7.63 -35.39
N ASP A 911 -1.00 6.57 -35.98
CA ASP A 911 -1.65 5.27 -35.92
C ASP A 911 -0.66 4.11 -36.12
N ASN A 912 -1.09 2.89 -35.76
CA ASN A 912 -0.44 1.62 -36.06
C ASN A 912 1.06 1.62 -35.72
N ILE A 913 1.35 1.68 -34.42
CA ILE A 913 2.71 1.62 -33.89
C ILE A 913 3.16 0.17 -33.87
N GLN A 914 4.33 -0.13 -34.47
CA GLN A 914 4.79 -1.51 -34.67
C GLN A 914 6.27 -1.69 -34.34
N LEU A 915 6.61 -2.84 -33.77
CA LEU A 915 7.98 -3.33 -33.61
C LEU A 915 8.24 -4.48 -34.58
N ASP A 916 9.17 -4.31 -35.51
CA ASP A 916 9.48 -5.27 -36.57
C ASP A 916 8.23 -5.77 -37.32
N GLY A 917 7.25 -4.88 -37.51
CA GLY A 917 5.98 -5.14 -38.17
C GLY A 917 4.88 -5.77 -37.30
N ALA A 918 5.15 -6.05 -36.02
CA ALA A 918 4.13 -6.46 -35.05
C ALA A 918 3.50 -5.24 -34.39
N ASN A 919 2.17 -5.09 -34.48
CA ASN A 919 1.44 -3.98 -33.87
C ASN A 919 1.50 -4.06 -32.34
N ILE A 920 1.95 -2.99 -31.70
CA ILE A 920 1.99 -2.83 -30.24
C ILE A 920 0.97 -1.80 -29.75
N MET A 921 0.43 -0.95 -30.63
CA MET A 921 -0.62 0.01 -30.32
C MET A 921 -1.38 0.42 -31.59
N SER A 922 -2.69 0.23 -31.59
CA SER A 922 -3.59 0.50 -32.72
C SER A 922 -4.65 1.56 -32.44
N PHE A 923 -4.68 2.15 -31.23
CA PHE A 923 -5.69 3.15 -30.82
C PHE A 923 -7.16 2.69 -30.94
N GLU A 924 -7.41 1.38 -31.03
CA GLU A 924 -8.74 0.83 -31.29
C GLU A 924 -9.64 0.68 -30.05
N ASP A 925 -9.14 0.97 -28.85
CA ASP A 925 -9.83 0.72 -27.57
C ASP A 925 -10.51 -0.67 -27.55
N THR A 926 -9.68 -1.70 -27.55
CA THR A 926 -10.13 -3.08 -27.61
C THR A 926 -10.48 -3.64 -26.23
N SER A 927 -10.42 -2.83 -25.16
CA SER A 927 -10.57 -3.26 -23.77
C SER A 927 -9.69 -4.46 -23.40
N GLY A 928 -8.45 -4.49 -23.93
CA GLY A 928 -7.48 -5.57 -23.71
C GLY A 928 -7.71 -6.84 -24.53
N PHE A 929 -8.70 -6.86 -25.41
CA PHE A 929 -8.90 -7.98 -26.32
C PHE A 929 -7.90 -7.95 -27.48
N GLU A 930 -7.54 -9.15 -27.94
CA GLU A 930 -6.73 -9.39 -29.13
C GLU A 930 -7.44 -10.33 -30.10
N LEU A 931 -6.98 -10.30 -31.36
CA LEU A 931 -7.49 -11.11 -32.46
C LEU A 931 -6.42 -12.08 -32.94
N GLN A 932 -6.83 -13.33 -33.17
CA GLN A 932 -5.95 -14.35 -33.72
C GLN A 932 -6.64 -15.12 -34.85
N VAL A 933 -5.84 -15.56 -35.82
CA VAL A 933 -6.24 -16.54 -36.84
C VAL A 933 -5.41 -17.79 -36.64
N ASN A 934 -6.06 -18.94 -36.42
CA ASN A 934 -5.41 -20.21 -36.12
C ASN A 934 -4.42 -20.12 -34.94
N TRP A 935 -4.80 -19.37 -33.90
CA TRP A 935 -3.99 -19.14 -32.69
C TRP A 935 -2.67 -18.38 -32.94
N VAL A 936 -2.63 -17.57 -34.01
CA VAL A 936 -1.55 -16.65 -34.33
C VAL A 936 -2.11 -15.23 -34.33
N PRO A 937 -1.46 -14.26 -33.65
CA PRO A 937 -1.90 -12.86 -33.64
C PRO A 937 -2.16 -12.31 -35.05
N ALA A 938 -3.25 -11.56 -35.19
CA ALA A 938 -3.68 -10.93 -36.42
C ALA A 938 -4.17 -9.50 -36.15
N SER A 939 -3.98 -8.60 -37.12
CA SER A 939 -4.54 -7.25 -37.10
C SER A 939 -6.01 -7.25 -37.55
N GLY A 940 -6.68 -6.10 -37.40
CA GLY A 940 -8.07 -5.91 -37.83
C GLY A 940 -9.11 -6.02 -36.72
N LEU A 941 -8.69 -6.04 -35.45
CA LEU A 941 -9.59 -5.87 -34.31
C LEU A 941 -9.92 -4.38 -34.13
N GLN A 942 -11.20 -4.03 -33.99
CA GLN A 942 -11.66 -2.64 -33.97
C GLN A 942 -13.02 -2.50 -33.30
N ARG A 943 -13.31 -1.31 -32.76
CA ARG A 943 -14.66 -0.99 -32.27
C ARG A 943 -15.61 -0.66 -33.43
N SER A 944 -16.78 -1.30 -33.46
CA SER A 944 -17.70 -1.27 -34.60
C SER A 944 -19.12 -0.86 -34.22
N THR A 945 -19.83 -0.26 -35.19
CA THR A 945 -21.27 0.05 -35.14
C THR A 945 -22.07 -0.80 -36.13
N GLU A 946 -21.41 -1.71 -36.85
CA GLU A 946 -22.06 -2.52 -37.90
C GLU A 946 -23.02 -3.57 -37.32
N TRP A 947 -22.75 -4.03 -36.11
CA TRP A 947 -23.61 -4.92 -35.35
C TRP A 947 -23.39 -4.68 -33.86
N THR A 948 -24.43 -4.83 -33.05
CA THR A 948 -24.35 -4.85 -31.58
C THR A 948 -25.40 -5.81 -31.02
N ALA A 949 -25.14 -6.38 -29.86
CA ALA A 949 -26.13 -7.10 -29.07
C ALA A 949 -26.92 -6.13 -28.18
N SER A 950 -26.23 -5.16 -27.59
CA SER A 950 -26.82 -4.05 -26.84
C SER A 950 -26.08 -2.74 -27.13
N GLY A 951 -26.63 -1.60 -26.69
CA GLY A 951 -25.96 -0.31 -26.90
C GLY A 951 -25.71 0.06 -28.38
N LYS A 952 -24.62 0.79 -28.62
CA LYS A 952 -24.24 1.40 -29.90
C LYS A 952 -22.96 0.81 -30.49
N TYR A 953 -22.11 0.18 -29.69
CA TYR A 953 -20.82 -0.34 -30.12
C TYR A 953 -20.67 -1.82 -29.79
N SER A 954 -19.81 -2.49 -30.54
CA SER A 954 -19.32 -3.85 -30.26
C SER A 954 -17.87 -3.96 -30.69
N LEU A 955 -17.22 -5.07 -30.36
CA LEU A 955 -15.88 -5.37 -30.84
C LEU A 955 -15.93 -6.26 -32.09
N ALA A 956 -15.23 -5.86 -33.14
CA ALA A 956 -15.21 -6.56 -34.42
C ALA A 956 -13.78 -6.96 -34.83
N GLY A 957 -13.57 -8.22 -35.15
CA GLY A 957 -12.38 -8.70 -35.86
C GLY A 957 -12.66 -8.83 -37.35
N ALA A 958 -12.00 -8.03 -38.19
CA ALA A 958 -12.11 -8.07 -39.64
C ALA A 958 -10.84 -8.66 -40.27
N VAL A 959 -10.89 -9.93 -40.66
CA VAL A 959 -9.73 -10.69 -41.16
C VAL A 959 -10.07 -11.48 -42.41
N GLN A 960 -9.08 -11.60 -43.29
CA GLN A 960 -9.17 -12.50 -44.43
C GLN A 960 -8.78 -13.91 -43.99
N ILE A 961 -9.65 -14.89 -44.25
CA ILE A 961 -9.45 -16.27 -43.83
C ILE A 961 -9.65 -17.24 -45.01
N ALA A 962 -9.08 -18.43 -44.88
CA ALA A 962 -9.33 -19.57 -45.76
C ALA A 962 -10.40 -20.50 -45.18
N ASP A 963 -10.93 -21.39 -46.03
CA ASP A 963 -11.85 -22.45 -45.58
C ASP A 963 -11.24 -23.25 -44.42
N SER A 964 -12.02 -23.41 -43.34
CA SER A 964 -11.65 -24.12 -42.11
C SER A 964 -10.64 -23.42 -41.19
N ASP A 965 -10.23 -22.19 -41.47
CA ASP A 965 -9.52 -21.39 -40.48
C ASP A 965 -10.39 -21.17 -39.23
N GLU A 966 -9.71 -20.95 -38.11
CA GLU A 966 -10.32 -20.56 -36.85
C GLU A 966 -9.99 -19.11 -36.54
N VAL A 967 -10.96 -18.37 -36.03
CA VAL A 967 -10.76 -16.99 -35.58
C VAL A 967 -11.00 -16.94 -34.07
N VAL A 968 -10.09 -16.32 -33.33
CA VAL A 968 -10.18 -16.19 -31.88
C VAL A 968 -10.16 -14.72 -31.51
N ILE A 969 -11.14 -14.30 -30.69
CA ILE A 969 -11.12 -13.00 -30.01
C ILE A 969 -11.02 -13.29 -28.52
N GLN A 970 -9.96 -12.83 -27.87
CA GLN A 970 -9.64 -13.24 -26.49
C GLN A 970 -9.01 -12.13 -25.67
N ASN A 971 -9.04 -12.28 -24.36
CA ASN A 971 -8.47 -11.35 -23.40
C ASN A 971 -7.68 -12.14 -22.34
N TYR A 972 -6.51 -11.62 -21.97
CA TYR A 972 -5.67 -12.09 -20.87
C TYR A 972 -5.35 -10.90 -19.96
N PRO A 973 -6.24 -10.58 -19.01
CA PRO A 973 -6.00 -9.49 -18.07
C PRO A 973 -4.72 -9.74 -17.28
N LEU A 974 -3.93 -8.69 -17.05
CA LEU A 974 -2.73 -8.80 -16.23
C LEU A 974 -3.13 -9.28 -14.82
N GLY A 975 -2.44 -10.32 -14.32
CA GLY A 975 -2.79 -11.02 -13.09
C GLY A 975 -4.06 -11.90 -13.16
N GLY A 976 -4.87 -11.84 -14.21
CA GLY A 976 -6.16 -12.54 -14.33
C GLY A 976 -7.33 -11.78 -13.69
N VAL A 977 -8.52 -12.39 -13.70
CA VAL A 977 -9.77 -11.86 -13.13
C VAL A 977 -10.14 -12.67 -11.91
N LEU A 978 -10.16 -12.01 -10.74
CA LEU A 978 -10.73 -12.58 -9.52
C LEU A 978 -12.26 -12.46 -9.58
N LEU A 979 -12.97 -13.56 -9.43
CA LEU A 979 -14.42 -13.61 -9.60
C LEU A 979 -15.13 -13.24 -8.29
N GLY A 980 -16.24 -12.50 -8.40
CA GLY A 980 -17.18 -12.31 -7.28
C GLY A 980 -17.72 -13.65 -6.76
N ASP A 981 -17.97 -13.75 -5.46
CA ASP A 981 -18.40 -15.00 -4.80
C ASP A 981 -19.76 -15.50 -5.34
N GLU A 982 -20.55 -14.62 -5.95
CA GLU A 982 -21.84 -14.90 -6.57
C GLU A 982 -21.75 -15.36 -8.04
N VAL A 983 -20.59 -15.26 -8.68
CA VAL A 983 -20.42 -15.54 -10.11
C VAL A 983 -20.46 -17.05 -10.35
N THR A 984 -21.31 -17.48 -11.28
CA THR A 984 -21.41 -18.89 -11.68
C THR A 984 -21.17 -19.10 -13.17
N ALA A 985 -21.25 -18.05 -13.99
CA ALA A 985 -21.12 -18.16 -15.45
C ALA A 985 -20.39 -16.98 -16.08
N LEU A 986 -19.59 -17.27 -17.12
CA LEU A 986 -19.12 -16.28 -18.09
C LEU A 986 -20.04 -16.31 -19.30
N THR A 987 -20.53 -15.16 -19.75
CA THR A 987 -21.42 -15.04 -20.91
C THR A 987 -20.95 -13.94 -21.85
N LEU A 988 -21.23 -14.09 -23.14
CA LEU A 988 -21.09 -13.03 -24.15
C LEU A 988 -21.95 -13.34 -25.37
N THR A 989 -22.17 -12.35 -26.23
CA THR A 989 -22.87 -12.53 -27.50
C THR A 989 -21.91 -12.44 -28.67
N ALA A 990 -21.94 -13.42 -29.57
CA ALA A 990 -21.07 -13.50 -30.74
C ALA A 990 -21.87 -13.49 -32.06
N PHE A 991 -21.34 -12.86 -33.11
CA PHE A 991 -22.03 -12.75 -34.40
C PHE A 991 -21.08 -12.79 -35.60
N ILE A 992 -21.55 -13.36 -36.71
CA ILE A 992 -20.88 -13.34 -38.02
C ILE A 992 -21.92 -12.91 -39.07
N PRO A 993 -21.74 -11.79 -39.77
CA PRO A 993 -22.64 -11.37 -40.83
C PRO A 993 -22.69 -12.39 -41.95
N GLY A 994 -23.88 -12.94 -42.23
CA GLY A 994 -24.06 -13.89 -43.31
C GLY A 994 -23.39 -15.25 -43.08
N ALA A 995 -23.16 -15.63 -41.81
CA ALA A 995 -22.47 -16.84 -41.40
C ALA A 995 -22.78 -18.07 -42.28
N SER A 996 -21.73 -18.77 -42.71
CA SER A 996 -21.87 -20.05 -43.40
C SER A 996 -22.66 -21.07 -42.56
N SER A 997 -23.34 -22.02 -43.20
CA SER A 997 -24.20 -23.00 -42.49
C SER A 997 -23.44 -23.93 -41.53
N THR A 998 -22.10 -23.91 -41.59
CA THR A 998 -21.19 -24.69 -40.76
C THR A 998 -20.54 -23.86 -39.66
N ALA A 999 -20.70 -22.53 -39.69
CA ALA A 999 -20.11 -21.63 -38.72
C ALA A 999 -20.66 -21.86 -37.32
N THR A 1000 -19.75 -22.02 -36.38
CA THR A 1000 -20.02 -22.19 -34.95
C THR A 1000 -19.09 -21.29 -34.15
N ALA A 1001 -19.44 -21.02 -32.89
CA ALA A 1001 -18.55 -20.37 -31.95
C ALA A 1001 -18.61 -21.12 -30.62
N LYS A 1002 -17.51 -21.09 -29.86
CA LYS A 1002 -17.47 -21.58 -28.48
C LYS A 1002 -16.76 -20.59 -27.58
N LEU A 1003 -17.28 -20.45 -26.38
CA LEU A 1003 -16.72 -19.66 -25.30
C LEU A 1003 -15.80 -20.54 -24.46
N TRP A 1004 -14.62 -20.03 -24.12
CA TRP A 1004 -13.63 -20.73 -23.35
C TRP A 1004 -13.02 -19.83 -22.27
N ALA A 1005 -12.49 -20.45 -21.22
CA ALA A 1005 -11.72 -19.79 -20.18
C ALA A 1005 -10.56 -20.68 -19.69
N LYS A 1006 -9.55 -20.06 -19.08
CA LYS A 1006 -8.47 -20.70 -18.33
C LYS A 1006 -8.61 -20.35 -16.85
N ASP A 1007 -8.45 -21.33 -15.98
CA ASP A 1007 -8.33 -21.09 -14.54
C ASP A 1007 -6.95 -20.53 -14.16
N LYS A 1008 -6.78 -20.22 -12.86
CA LYS A 1008 -5.52 -19.73 -12.27
C LYS A 1008 -4.29 -20.61 -12.53
N ASP A 1009 -4.49 -21.91 -12.73
CA ASP A 1009 -3.40 -22.87 -12.97
C ASP A 1009 -3.17 -23.08 -14.49
N GLY A 1010 -3.87 -22.33 -15.35
CA GLY A 1010 -3.75 -22.37 -16.80
C GLY A 1010 -4.54 -23.52 -17.47
N THR A 1011 -5.43 -24.20 -16.75
CA THR A 1011 -6.23 -25.31 -17.28
C THR A 1011 -7.39 -24.77 -18.12
N TRP A 1012 -7.52 -25.28 -19.34
CA TRP A 1012 -8.56 -24.88 -20.28
C TRP A 1012 -9.91 -25.56 -20.02
N ARG A 1013 -11.00 -24.81 -20.23
CA ARG A 1013 -12.37 -25.33 -20.36
C ARG A 1013 -13.16 -24.54 -21.40
N ASP A 1014 -14.16 -25.19 -22.01
CA ASP A 1014 -15.04 -24.55 -23.01
C ASP A 1014 -16.49 -25.04 -22.94
N ALA A 1015 -17.41 -24.23 -23.48
CA ALA A 1015 -18.85 -24.47 -23.48
C ALA A 1015 -19.34 -25.38 -24.63
N GLY A 1016 -18.43 -25.90 -25.45
CA GLY A 1016 -18.75 -26.57 -26.70
C GLY A 1016 -19.19 -25.62 -27.83
N ALA A 1017 -19.16 -26.11 -29.06
CA ALA A 1017 -19.49 -25.35 -30.26
C ALA A 1017 -21.01 -25.13 -30.40
N VAL A 1018 -21.42 -23.87 -30.57
CA VAL A 1018 -22.79 -23.43 -30.78
C VAL A 1018 -22.94 -22.88 -32.21
N PRO A 1019 -23.94 -23.31 -33.00
CA PRO A 1019 -24.18 -22.75 -34.34
C PRO A 1019 -24.50 -21.26 -34.33
N MET A 1020 -23.94 -20.51 -35.29
CA MET A 1020 -24.22 -19.09 -35.45
C MET A 1020 -25.60 -18.81 -36.02
N THR A 1021 -26.27 -17.77 -35.49
CA THR A 1021 -27.59 -17.32 -35.96
C THR A 1021 -27.54 -15.96 -36.65
N ALA A 1022 -28.60 -15.64 -37.40
CA ALA A 1022 -28.73 -14.37 -38.10
C ALA A 1022 -28.92 -13.15 -37.17
N GLN A 1023 -29.13 -13.37 -35.88
CA GLN A 1023 -29.34 -12.32 -34.88
C GLN A 1023 -28.19 -12.21 -33.86
N GLY A 1024 -27.13 -13.01 -34.02
CA GLY A 1024 -26.12 -13.22 -32.98
C GLY A 1024 -26.48 -14.40 -32.07
N THR A 1025 -25.48 -14.87 -31.33
CA THR A 1025 -25.57 -16.09 -30.51
C THR A 1025 -24.98 -15.80 -29.15
N GLN A 1026 -25.79 -15.87 -28.11
CA GLN A 1026 -25.30 -15.81 -26.74
C GLN A 1026 -24.61 -17.13 -26.39
N LEU A 1027 -23.37 -17.03 -25.93
CA LEU A 1027 -22.56 -18.12 -25.41
C LEU A 1027 -22.51 -18.01 -23.89
N SER A 1028 -22.44 -19.15 -23.21
CA SER A 1028 -22.38 -19.23 -21.75
C SER A 1028 -21.49 -20.39 -21.34
N LEU A 1029 -20.58 -20.14 -20.40
CA LEU A 1029 -19.64 -21.10 -19.84
C LEU A 1029 -19.83 -21.16 -18.33
N ASP A 1030 -20.03 -22.36 -17.79
CA ASP A 1030 -20.09 -22.63 -16.35
C ASP A 1030 -18.69 -22.49 -15.73
N ILE A 1031 -18.58 -21.60 -14.74
CA ILE A 1031 -17.36 -21.29 -13.99
C ILE A 1031 -17.64 -21.26 -12.48
N ALA A 1032 -18.73 -21.88 -12.01
CA ALA A 1032 -19.13 -21.83 -10.60
C ALA A 1032 -18.13 -22.48 -9.62
N ASP A 1033 -17.22 -23.32 -10.12
CA ASP A 1033 -16.13 -23.93 -9.36
C ASP A 1033 -14.82 -23.12 -9.41
N LEU A 1034 -14.79 -22.02 -10.17
CA LEU A 1034 -13.61 -21.16 -10.29
C LEU A 1034 -13.76 -19.94 -9.38
N THR A 1035 -12.65 -19.59 -8.71
CA THR A 1035 -12.52 -18.32 -7.97
C THR A 1035 -11.80 -17.27 -8.81
N GLU A 1036 -11.05 -17.68 -9.84
CA GLU A 1036 -10.22 -16.82 -10.66
C GLU A 1036 -10.03 -17.41 -12.06
N ILE A 1037 -9.92 -16.54 -13.06
CA ILE A 1037 -9.59 -16.91 -14.44
C ILE A 1037 -8.39 -16.12 -14.97
N GLN A 1038 -7.52 -16.75 -15.74
CA GLN A 1038 -6.30 -16.12 -16.27
C GLN A 1038 -6.47 -15.59 -17.70
N GLY A 1039 -7.51 -16.06 -18.39
CA GLY A 1039 -7.84 -15.60 -19.72
C GLY A 1039 -9.08 -16.28 -20.24
N PHE A 1040 -9.75 -15.63 -21.18
CA PHE A 1040 -11.00 -16.12 -21.76
C PHE A 1040 -11.22 -15.55 -23.15
N GLY A 1041 -12.13 -16.15 -23.90
CA GLY A 1041 -12.43 -15.66 -25.23
C GLY A 1041 -13.43 -16.50 -26.01
N VAL A 1042 -13.61 -16.12 -27.27
CA VAL A 1042 -14.46 -16.82 -28.25
C VAL A 1042 -13.59 -17.40 -29.32
N GLN A 1043 -13.84 -18.66 -29.65
CA GLN A 1043 -13.29 -19.30 -30.83
C GLN A 1043 -14.40 -19.54 -31.85
N PHE A 1044 -14.30 -18.89 -33.00
CA PHE A 1044 -15.13 -19.10 -34.18
C PHE A 1044 -14.53 -20.21 -35.05
N GLN A 1045 -15.35 -21.17 -35.47
CA GLN A 1045 -14.94 -22.39 -36.19
C GLN A 1045 -15.92 -22.77 -37.29
N GLY A 1046 -15.51 -23.68 -38.18
CA GLY A 1046 -16.35 -24.15 -39.28
C GLY A 1046 -16.58 -23.08 -40.35
N LEU A 1047 -15.63 -22.15 -40.46
CA LEU A 1047 -15.67 -20.97 -41.29
C LEU A 1047 -15.37 -21.28 -42.75
N SER A 1048 -15.90 -20.44 -43.63
CA SER A 1048 -15.61 -20.41 -45.06
C SER A 1048 -14.82 -19.15 -45.42
N ASP A 1049 -14.16 -19.16 -46.57
CA ASP A 1049 -13.48 -17.98 -47.14
C ASP A 1049 -14.39 -16.76 -47.38
N THR A 1050 -15.71 -16.92 -47.24
CA THR A 1050 -16.69 -15.82 -47.31
C THR A 1050 -17.08 -15.22 -45.96
N ASP A 1051 -16.71 -15.85 -44.85
CA ASP A 1051 -16.91 -15.31 -43.50
C ASP A 1051 -15.75 -14.35 -43.20
N GLY A 1052 -16.01 -13.03 -43.13
CA GLY A 1052 -14.92 -12.02 -43.11
C GLY A 1052 -14.86 -11.09 -41.89
N THR A 1053 -15.93 -11.03 -41.10
CA THR A 1053 -16.00 -10.16 -39.92
C THR A 1053 -16.69 -10.89 -38.78
N PHE A 1054 -16.10 -10.80 -37.59
CA PHE A 1054 -16.51 -11.53 -36.39
C PHE A 1054 -16.77 -10.52 -35.28
N PHE A 1055 -17.89 -10.61 -34.60
CA PHE A 1055 -18.29 -9.64 -33.58
C PHE A 1055 -18.45 -10.32 -32.22
N ILE A 1056 -18.05 -9.63 -31.17
CA ILE A 1056 -18.41 -9.95 -29.78
C ILE A 1056 -18.97 -8.71 -29.08
N ASP A 1057 -19.89 -8.93 -28.15
CA ASP A 1057 -20.54 -7.90 -27.34
C ASP A 1057 -21.04 -8.50 -26.02
N ASP A 1058 -21.37 -7.67 -25.04
CA ASP A 1058 -21.98 -8.04 -23.75
C ASP A 1058 -21.21 -9.11 -22.95
N VAL A 1059 -19.89 -8.93 -22.77
CA VAL A 1059 -19.06 -9.83 -21.96
C VAL A 1059 -19.37 -9.64 -20.48
N LYS A 1060 -19.89 -10.69 -19.81
CA LYS A 1060 -20.43 -10.61 -18.44
C LYS A 1060 -20.06 -11.82 -17.58
N PHE A 1061 -19.79 -11.56 -16.30
CA PHE A 1061 -19.70 -12.54 -15.21
C PHE A 1061 -21.02 -12.53 -14.43
N THR A 1062 -21.82 -13.57 -14.56
CA THR A 1062 -23.22 -13.59 -14.08
C THR A 1062 -23.45 -14.67 -13.02
N GLN A 1063 -24.48 -14.47 -12.19
CA GLN A 1063 -25.01 -15.45 -11.25
C GLN A 1063 -25.88 -16.51 -11.91
#